data_AF-A0A9P6CUT2-F1
#
_entry.id   AF-A0A9P6CUT2-F1
#
_cell.length_a   1.000
_cell.length_b   1.000
_cell.length_c   1.000
_cell.angle_alpha   90.00
_cell.angle_beta   90.00
_cell.angle_gamma   90.00
#
_symmetry.space_group_name_H-M   'P 1'
#
loop_
_entity.id
_entity.type
_entity.pdbx_description
1 polymer ?
#
loop_
_entity_poly.entity_id
_entity_poly.type
_entity_poly.pdbx_seq_one_letter_code
_entity_poly.pdbx_strand_id
1 'polypeptide(L)'
;MPAPHNRGKAKSKKSKPRNASASSSRPNDADEVYMFNIDNAEGWDKVVNILCDYFELPDLTTRSGLKKVHTNFNTIYARIDKFYEKNLGNVRIRGAIIGIYAKMCIDALLRTKLFDKGIVDKIMPLLNIDETRHLALCALNTITRHGGVNIRVEIAKNGGAIAKLLRDFPDDEKIANLGINVLSHCISAAVEGDEQPAHPAALKGIDLVDIIKTTLETAKRPHSHPGRMLGHTLELVVKSSLHGSTAYKQYTPAIGFLVAGMRSKDWTTRAACLDALLRLYHFEGEEDQRHLDPISFVNALRRDIPKNINDILMNYGPLRCDTYVTVSCLSESQKALHECANTRDIYALGLKQADLLPKAENALVDGGWQAENPNTGELEFIDIGLPFKMWSDSLPHCARAIREKKKPNEEVLADILDIKYAIMKRRLPEAVRLAKQGILRYPDQAYFYYAISLSGEAVQGLRAAKQGMKCKTITPFVKYQMMHRAVTHAGEMGMRLLQETEEVGNKKWEEGIAFLTSAFDDAKRFVREAPPDNRYMKNVSYWLVLLTILFAEDLNADLRELNPTFERLKIADQYNEFIGIPSPKTYLRLAQQAAVKYYASGMREFSRVFAELDKSRLEGYDEAELKINAEKVEDNLATWLDEIRLDDGTTEPTTQIRAHTNRPKVVFDNLTLYRCSWCGNPSAALKKCSKCEKTRYCDSGCQRLHWSEHKKTCVQ
;
A
#
# COMPACT_ATOMS: atom_id res chain seq x y z
N MET A 1 36.32 22.14 -69.17
CA MET A 1 35.23 22.99 -69.69
C MET A 1 33.99 22.74 -68.83
N PRO A 2 33.22 23.75 -68.41
CA PRO A 2 33.54 25.18 -68.30
C PRO A 2 33.42 25.71 -66.84
N ALA A 3 34.29 26.66 -66.51
CA ALA A 3 34.07 27.71 -65.50
C ALA A 3 33.21 28.84 -66.17
N PRO A 4 33.17 30.13 -65.74
CA PRO A 4 33.57 30.83 -64.49
C PRO A 4 32.46 31.85 -64.05
N HIS A 5 32.53 32.58 -62.92
CA HIS A 5 33.21 33.88 -62.77
C HIS A 5 33.19 34.29 -61.27
N ASN A 6 34.29 34.53 -60.53
CA ASN A 6 35.45 35.43 -60.64
C ASN A 6 35.20 36.88 -60.17
N ARG A 7 35.86 37.26 -59.06
CA ARG A 7 36.61 38.51 -58.76
C ARG A 7 36.84 38.60 -57.24
N GLY A 8 38.02 38.81 -56.64
CA GLY A 8 39.37 39.03 -57.15
C GLY A 8 40.11 40.10 -56.32
N LYS A 9 41.04 39.66 -55.45
CA LYS A 9 42.33 40.31 -54.99
C LYS A 9 42.22 41.64 -54.19
N ALA A 10 43.14 42.06 -53.30
CA ALA A 10 44.56 41.77 -53.13
C ALA A 10 45.11 42.06 -51.70
N LYS A 11 46.34 41.57 -51.49
CA LYS A 11 47.28 41.54 -50.35
C LYS A 11 47.62 42.86 -49.62
N SER A 12 48.04 42.74 -48.35
CA SER A 12 49.25 43.40 -47.82
C SER A 12 49.76 42.75 -46.51
N LYS A 13 51.07 42.42 -46.47
CA LYS A 13 51.84 41.97 -45.29
C LYS A 13 52.82 43.09 -44.93
N LYS A 14 52.84 43.52 -43.67
CA LYS A 14 53.88 44.21 -42.87
C LYS A 14 53.27 44.32 -41.45
N SER A 15 53.93 44.28 -40.30
CA SER A 15 55.26 43.93 -39.78
C SER A 15 55.10 44.01 -38.25
N LYS A 16 55.78 43.17 -37.45
CA LYS A 16 55.73 43.22 -35.97
C LYS A 16 56.05 44.63 -35.41
N PRO A 17 55.55 44.93 -34.20
CA PRO A 17 56.43 45.40 -33.14
C PRO A 17 56.53 44.38 -32.00
N ARG A 18 57.73 44.38 -31.40
CA ARG A 18 58.16 43.58 -30.26
C ARG A 18 57.47 44.01 -28.97
N ASN A 19 57.21 43.01 -28.12
CA ASN A 19 57.25 42.99 -26.65
C ASN A 19 56.88 44.28 -25.89
N ALA A 20 55.72 44.25 -25.24
CA ALA A 20 55.60 44.72 -23.88
C ALA A 20 55.34 43.50 -22.99
N SER A 21 56.24 43.29 -22.04
CA SER A 21 56.17 42.26 -21.00
C SER A 21 54.88 42.39 -20.19
N ALA A 22 53.92 41.49 -20.42
CA ALA A 22 52.87 41.23 -19.45
C ALA A 22 53.50 40.42 -18.31
N SER A 23 53.63 41.08 -17.16
CA SER A 23 54.01 40.49 -15.89
C SER A 23 53.27 39.19 -15.65
N SER A 24 54.01 38.12 -15.35
CA SER A 24 53.48 36.93 -14.71
C SER A 24 52.85 37.36 -13.38
N SER A 25 51.52 37.50 -13.34
CA SER A 25 50.80 37.50 -12.07
C SER A 25 51.05 36.16 -11.40
N ARG A 26 51.46 36.22 -10.14
CA ARG A 26 51.67 35.04 -9.31
C ARG A 26 50.32 34.31 -9.18
N PRO A 27 50.31 32.98 -9.03
CA PRO A 27 49.08 32.21 -8.77
C PRO A 27 48.27 32.70 -7.54
N ASN A 28 48.86 33.50 -6.65
CA ASN A 28 48.24 34.02 -5.44
C ASN A 28 47.28 35.21 -5.66
N ASP A 29 47.49 36.07 -6.68
CA ASP A 29 46.67 37.29 -6.83
C ASP A 29 45.23 36.97 -7.29
N ALA A 30 45.06 35.93 -8.11
CA ALA A 30 43.73 35.52 -8.56
C ALA A 30 42.93 34.88 -7.41
N ASP A 31 43.53 34.00 -6.62
CA ASP A 31 42.89 33.37 -5.46
C ASP A 31 42.44 34.44 -4.44
N GLU A 32 43.23 35.50 -4.20
CA GLU A 32 42.87 36.61 -3.31
C GLU A 32 41.69 37.45 -3.83
N VAL A 33 41.63 37.74 -5.14
CA VAL A 33 40.51 38.47 -5.76
C VAL A 33 39.21 37.66 -5.70
N TYR A 34 39.28 36.34 -5.94
CA TYR A 34 38.11 35.47 -5.82
C TYR A 34 37.67 35.30 -4.37
N MET A 35 38.60 35.19 -3.41
CA MET A 35 38.29 35.15 -1.98
C MET A 35 37.60 36.45 -1.53
N PHE A 36 38.11 37.61 -1.93
CA PHE A 36 37.48 38.90 -1.65
C PHE A 36 36.06 39.00 -2.23
N ASN A 37 35.84 38.52 -3.46
CA ASN A 37 34.52 38.52 -4.08
C ASN A 37 33.54 37.53 -3.42
N ILE A 38 34.04 36.38 -2.96
CA ILE A 38 33.25 35.37 -2.22
C ILE A 38 32.83 35.90 -0.85
N ASP A 39 33.72 36.59 -0.14
CA ASP A 39 33.45 37.12 1.20
C ASP A 39 32.51 38.35 1.16
N ASN A 40 32.46 39.07 0.04
CA ASN A 40 31.56 40.22 -0.15
C ASN A 40 30.28 39.94 -0.94
N ALA A 41 30.07 38.72 -1.45
CA ALA A 41 28.88 38.38 -2.24
C ALA A 41 27.61 38.23 -1.38
N GLU A 42 26.52 38.88 -1.80
CA GLU A 42 25.20 38.73 -1.19
C GLU A 42 24.44 37.53 -1.78
N GLY A 43 24.33 36.46 -1.00
CA GLY A 43 23.51 35.29 -1.31
C GLY A 43 24.26 34.14 -1.98
N TRP A 44 23.84 32.91 -1.67
CA TRP A 44 24.52 31.68 -2.06
C TRP A 44 24.60 31.48 -3.58
N ASP A 45 23.61 31.91 -4.36
CA ASP A 45 23.63 31.76 -5.82
C ASP A 45 24.78 32.53 -6.46
N LYS A 46 25.08 33.75 -5.97
CA LYS A 46 26.22 34.53 -6.45
C LYS A 46 27.54 33.85 -6.10
N VAL A 47 27.70 33.38 -4.85
CA VAL A 47 28.91 32.67 -4.41
C VAL A 47 29.14 31.39 -5.23
N VAL A 48 28.08 30.62 -5.47
CA VAL A 48 28.13 29.40 -6.29
C VAL A 48 28.53 29.73 -7.73
N ASN A 49 27.96 30.78 -8.33
CA ASN A 49 28.29 31.18 -9.70
C ASN A 49 29.74 31.69 -9.82
N ILE A 50 30.23 32.46 -8.85
CA ILE A 50 31.64 32.89 -8.79
C ILE A 50 32.57 31.67 -8.79
N LEU A 51 32.27 30.64 -7.98
CA LEU A 51 33.07 29.41 -7.98
C LEU A 51 32.89 28.58 -9.26
N CYS A 52 31.70 28.55 -9.86
CA CYS A 52 31.51 27.94 -11.18
C CYS A 52 32.43 28.58 -12.23
N ASP A 53 32.55 29.91 -12.23
CA ASP A 53 33.42 30.65 -13.15
C ASP A 53 34.89 30.41 -12.85
N TYR A 54 35.29 30.42 -11.56
CA TYR A 54 36.64 30.09 -11.13
C TYR A 54 37.08 28.70 -11.59
N PHE A 55 36.17 27.71 -11.48
CA PHE A 55 36.42 26.36 -11.97
C PHE A 55 36.13 26.21 -13.47
N GLU A 56 35.77 27.25 -14.21
CA GLU A 56 35.41 27.15 -15.64
C GLU A 56 34.38 26.03 -15.92
N LEU A 57 33.39 25.88 -15.04
CA LEU A 57 32.41 24.80 -15.15
C LEU A 57 31.47 25.06 -16.33
N PRO A 58 31.10 24.00 -17.08
CA PRO A 58 29.97 24.08 -18.00
C PRO A 58 28.70 24.49 -17.25
N ASP A 59 27.79 25.18 -17.94
CA ASP A 59 26.52 25.63 -17.35
C ASP A 59 25.69 24.46 -16.79
N LEU A 60 25.70 24.33 -15.46
CA LEU A 60 25.04 23.26 -14.70
C LEU A 60 23.51 23.37 -14.74
N THR A 61 22.97 24.50 -15.21
CA THR A 61 21.53 24.67 -15.42
C THR A 61 21.07 24.10 -16.75
N THR A 62 22.00 23.67 -17.62
CA THR A 62 21.68 23.13 -18.94
C THR A 62 21.99 21.64 -19.06
N ARG A 63 21.23 20.94 -19.91
CA ARG A 63 21.45 19.52 -20.18
C ARG A 63 22.81 19.29 -20.85
N SER A 64 23.22 20.17 -21.74
CA SER A 64 24.51 20.10 -22.43
C SER A 64 25.68 20.30 -21.46
N GLY A 65 25.55 21.22 -20.50
CA GLY A 65 26.53 21.43 -19.44
C GLY A 65 26.65 20.21 -18.53
N LEU A 66 25.53 19.67 -18.02
CA LEU A 66 25.55 18.44 -17.22
C LEU A 66 26.16 17.24 -17.96
N LYS A 67 25.90 17.12 -19.28
CA LYS A 67 26.53 16.08 -20.11
C LYS A 67 28.05 16.28 -20.22
N LYS A 68 28.54 17.51 -20.36
CA LYS A 68 29.98 17.82 -20.37
C LYS A 68 30.64 17.50 -19.02
N VAL A 69 29.96 17.80 -17.91
CA VAL A 69 30.43 17.42 -16.57
C VAL A 69 30.48 15.92 -16.43
N HIS A 70 29.47 15.19 -16.88
CA HIS A 70 29.45 13.73 -16.84
C HIS A 70 30.64 13.10 -17.58
N THR A 71 30.99 13.61 -18.77
CA THR A 71 32.15 13.14 -19.55
C THR A 71 33.48 13.39 -18.83
N ASN A 72 33.60 14.52 -18.13
CA ASN A 72 34.86 14.95 -17.49
C ASN A 72 34.82 14.85 -15.96
N PHE A 73 33.94 14.02 -15.42
CA PHE A 73 33.57 14.06 -14.00
C PHE A 73 34.77 13.94 -13.07
N ASN A 74 35.64 12.95 -13.29
CA ASN A 74 36.77 12.69 -12.39
C ASN A 74 37.73 13.89 -12.30
N THR A 75 38.02 14.55 -13.43
CA THR A 75 38.90 15.71 -13.48
C THR A 75 38.27 16.92 -12.82
N ILE A 76 36.99 17.18 -13.11
CA ILE A 76 36.23 18.29 -12.51
C ILE A 76 36.12 18.10 -11.00
N TYR A 77 35.70 16.91 -10.56
CA TYR A 77 35.58 16.55 -9.15
C TYR A 77 36.91 16.71 -8.44
N ALA A 78 38.01 16.14 -8.94
CA ALA A 78 39.32 16.21 -8.29
C ALA A 78 39.80 17.66 -8.07
N ARG A 79 39.53 18.56 -9.02
CA ARG A 79 39.88 19.98 -8.89
C ARG A 79 39.04 20.68 -7.82
N ILE A 80 37.72 20.48 -7.83
CA ILE A 80 36.82 21.06 -6.82
C ILE A 80 37.13 20.50 -5.44
N ASP A 81 37.37 19.19 -5.35
CA ASP A 81 37.63 18.48 -4.10
C ASP A 81 38.97 18.91 -3.47
N LYS A 82 40.03 19.04 -4.27
CA LYS A 82 41.30 19.60 -3.80
C LYS A 82 41.13 21.02 -3.24
N PHE A 83 40.28 21.84 -3.88
CA PHE A 83 39.98 23.18 -3.39
C PHE A 83 39.14 23.16 -2.11
N TYR A 84 38.22 22.20 -1.98
CA TYR A 84 37.46 21.97 -0.73
C TYR A 84 38.41 21.63 0.43
N GLU A 85 39.32 20.67 0.24
CA GLU A 85 40.29 20.23 1.27
C GLU A 85 41.27 21.35 1.66
N LYS A 86 41.69 22.20 0.71
CA LYS A 86 42.54 23.38 1.00
C LYS A 86 41.83 24.43 1.87
N ASN A 87 40.49 24.47 1.83
CA ASN A 87 39.68 25.53 2.42
C ASN A 87 38.72 25.02 3.52
N LEU A 88 39.11 24.00 4.29
CA LEU A 88 38.25 23.43 5.35
C LEU A 88 37.78 24.46 6.40
N GLY A 89 38.57 25.52 6.63
CA GLY A 89 38.24 26.63 7.53
C GLY A 89 37.30 27.69 6.95
N ASN A 90 37.12 27.76 5.63
CA ASN A 90 36.25 28.76 4.99
C ASN A 90 34.86 28.15 4.71
N VAL A 91 33.91 28.47 5.59
CA VAL A 91 32.53 27.94 5.53
C VAL A 91 31.77 28.39 4.28
N ARG A 92 32.05 29.59 3.75
CA ARG A 92 31.46 30.08 2.49
C ARG A 92 31.93 29.27 1.29
N ILE A 93 33.23 29.00 1.19
CA ILE A 93 33.76 28.17 0.10
C ILE A 93 33.16 26.75 0.18
N ARG A 94 33.16 26.15 1.36
CA ARG A 94 32.59 24.80 1.57
C ARG A 94 31.11 24.75 1.20
N GLY A 95 30.32 25.70 1.68
CA GLY A 95 28.91 25.83 1.33
C GLY A 95 28.70 25.95 -0.17
N ALA A 96 29.43 26.84 -0.84
CA ALA A 96 29.29 27.06 -2.27
C ALA A 96 29.70 25.84 -3.11
N ILE A 97 30.72 25.09 -2.70
CA ILE A 97 31.06 23.78 -3.32
C ILE A 97 29.90 22.78 -3.15
N ILE A 98 29.29 22.70 -1.97
CA ILE A 98 28.08 21.89 -1.78
C ILE A 98 26.93 22.37 -2.69
N GLY A 99 26.77 23.68 -2.89
CA GLY A 99 25.83 24.25 -3.86
C GLY A 99 26.09 23.79 -5.30
N ILE A 100 27.36 23.76 -5.73
CA ILE A 100 27.78 23.21 -7.03
C ILE A 100 27.40 21.74 -7.13
N TYR A 101 27.75 20.93 -6.13
CA TYR A 101 27.42 19.51 -6.12
C TYR A 101 25.90 19.26 -6.11
N ALA A 102 25.12 20.07 -5.39
CA ALA A 102 23.66 19.99 -5.40
C ALA A 102 23.07 20.25 -6.80
N LYS A 103 23.61 21.23 -7.55
CA LYS A 103 23.24 21.48 -8.95
C LYS A 103 23.53 20.24 -9.83
N MET A 104 24.67 19.58 -9.63
CA MET A 104 25.01 18.34 -10.33
C MET A 104 24.07 17.17 -9.96
N CYS A 105 23.63 17.11 -8.70
CA CYS A 105 22.78 16.03 -8.18
C CYS A 105 21.35 15.99 -8.76
N ILE A 106 20.96 17.00 -9.56
CA ILE A 106 19.74 16.94 -10.38
C ILE A 106 19.85 15.81 -11.42
N ASP A 107 21.05 15.53 -11.93
CA ASP A 107 21.34 14.38 -12.80
C ASP A 107 21.61 13.12 -11.97
N ALA A 108 20.88 12.04 -12.26
CA ALA A 108 20.97 10.81 -11.48
C ALA A 108 22.34 10.13 -11.53
N LEU A 109 23.03 10.17 -12.67
CA LEU A 109 24.34 9.52 -12.81
C LEU A 109 25.43 10.33 -12.11
N LEU A 110 25.39 11.66 -12.22
CA LEU A 110 26.31 12.53 -11.49
C LEU A 110 26.09 12.43 -9.98
N ARG A 111 24.84 12.38 -9.53
CA ARG A 111 24.50 12.19 -8.12
C ARG A 111 25.07 10.90 -7.56
N THR A 112 24.90 9.77 -8.25
CA THR A 112 25.48 8.49 -7.81
C THR A 112 27.00 8.59 -7.72
N LYS A 113 27.67 9.16 -8.73
CA LYS A 113 29.13 9.36 -8.69
C LYS A 113 29.59 10.25 -7.53
N LEU A 114 28.84 11.30 -7.20
CA LEU A 114 29.12 12.17 -6.05
C LEU A 114 28.86 11.47 -4.72
N PHE A 115 27.82 10.64 -4.66
CA PHE A 115 27.52 9.81 -3.50
C PHE A 115 28.64 8.82 -3.21
N ASP A 116 29.14 8.11 -4.22
CA ASP A 116 30.29 7.18 -4.11
C ASP A 116 31.58 7.89 -3.66
N LYS A 117 31.61 9.23 -3.77
CA LYS A 117 32.70 10.11 -3.35
C LYS A 117 32.47 10.76 -1.97
N GLY A 118 31.50 10.29 -1.19
CA GLY A 118 31.31 10.73 0.19
C GLY A 118 30.68 12.12 0.31
N ILE A 119 29.81 12.53 -0.63
CA ILE A 119 29.17 13.85 -0.56
C ILE A 119 28.34 14.06 0.71
N VAL A 120 27.71 13.01 1.24
CA VAL A 120 26.87 13.11 2.45
C VAL A 120 27.72 13.54 3.65
N ASP A 121 28.91 12.95 3.83
CA ASP A 121 29.85 13.29 4.90
C ASP A 121 30.36 14.73 4.82
N LYS A 122 30.40 15.31 3.60
CA LYS A 122 30.74 16.73 3.40
C LYS A 122 29.57 17.67 3.71
N ILE A 123 28.33 17.22 3.51
CA ILE A 123 27.12 18.03 3.78
C ILE A 123 26.76 18.05 5.25
N MET A 124 26.80 16.89 5.94
CA MET A 124 26.31 16.76 7.32
C MET A 124 26.91 17.78 8.30
N PRO A 125 28.23 18.07 8.31
CA PRO A 125 28.81 19.07 9.21
C PRO A 125 28.28 20.49 8.97
N LEU A 126 27.89 20.82 7.73
CA LEU A 126 27.40 22.16 7.36
C LEU A 126 25.98 22.45 7.87
N LEU A 127 25.25 21.43 8.32
CA LEU A 127 23.94 21.61 8.95
C LEU A 127 24.04 22.32 10.31
N ASN A 128 25.18 22.19 10.98
CA ASN A 128 25.41 22.75 12.31
C ASN A 128 25.97 24.18 12.29
N ILE A 129 26.16 24.77 11.11
CA ILE A 129 26.71 26.12 10.93
C ILE A 129 25.61 27.04 10.40
N ASP A 130 25.37 28.16 11.09
CA ASP A 130 24.23 29.06 10.84
C ASP A 130 24.16 29.53 9.38
N GLU A 131 25.28 29.97 8.81
CA GLU A 131 25.29 30.55 7.46
C GLU A 131 25.03 29.49 6.37
N THR A 132 25.41 28.22 6.61
CA THR A 132 25.35 27.15 5.61
C THR A 132 24.16 26.20 5.77
N ARG A 133 23.48 26.23 6.92
CA ARG A 133 22.43 25.26 7.29
C ARG A 133 21.34 25.12 6.24
N HIS A 134 20.78 26.23 5.78
CA HIS A 134 19.74 26.21 4.75
C HIS A 134 20.23 25.64 3.43
N LEU A 135 21.45 25.98 3.03
CA LEU A 135 22.04 25.48 1.79
C LEU A 135 22.28 23.97 1.87
N ALA A 136 22.81 23.49 2.99
CA ALA A 136 23.03 22.07 3.25
C ALA A 136 21.70 21.29 3.22
N LEU A 137 20.64 21.80 3.87
CA LEU A 137 19.30 21.21 3.78
C LEU A 137 18.72 21.25 2.36
N CYS A 138 18.91 22.34 1.62
CA CYS A 138 18.51 22.42 0.21
C CYS A 138 19.22 21.36 -0.65
N ALA A 139 20.51 21.13 -0.39
CA ALA A 139 21.30 20.09 -1.07
C ALA A 139 20.75 18.69 -0.76
N LEU A 140 20.53 18.36 0.53
CA LEU A 140 19.94 17.08 0.93
C LEU A 140 18.55 16.88 0.34
N ASN A 141 17.71 17.91 0.32
CA ASN A 141 16.38 17.84 -0.29
C ASN A 141 16.46 17.55 -1.80
N THR A 142 17.43 18.15 -2.50
CA THR A 142 17.67 17.89 -3.92
C THR A 142 18.13 16.46 -4.16
N ILE A 143 19.07 15.99 -3.33
CA ILE A 143 19.66 14.64 -3.42
C ILE A 143 18.60 13.57 -3.13
N THR A 144 17.82 13.72 -2.06
CA THR A 144 16.81 12.74 -1.65
C THR A 144 15.63 12.68 -2.60
N ARG A 145 15.13 13.83 -3.06
CA ARG A 145 13.98 13.91 -3.99
C ARG A 145 14.16 13.04 -5.23
N HIS A 146 15.34 13.05 -5.82
CA HIS A 146 15.65 12.25 -7.01
C HIS A 146 16.53 11.03 -6.72
N GLY A 147 16.94 10.82 -5.47
CA GLY A 147 17.89 9.78 -5.05
C GLY A 147 17.37 8.37 -5.27
N GLY A 148 18.26 7.44 -5.64
CA GLY A 148 17.95 6.02 -5.59
C GLY A 148 17.82 5.53 -4.14
N VAL A 149 17.20 4.36 -3.95
CA VAL A 149 16.93 3.77 -2.63
C VAL A 149 18.17 3.76 -1.73
N ASN A 150 19.32 3.29 -2.23
CA ASN A 150 20.57 3.24 -1.46
C ASN A 150 21.02 4.60 -0.92
N ILE A 151 20.91 5.67 -1.73
CA ILE A 151 21.30 7.03 -1.31
C ILE A 151 20.35 7.52 -0.21
N ARG A 152 19.05 7.27 -0.38
CA ARG A 152 18.02 7.65 0.59
C ARG A 152 18.21 6.92 1.91
N VAL A 153 18.48 5.61 1.89
CA VAL A 153 18.74 4.80 3.08
C VAL A 153 19.99 5.28 3.83
N GLU A 154 21.06 5.65 3.12
CA GLU A 154 22.27 6.19 3.77
C GLU A 154 21.99 7.53 4.46
N ILE A 155 21.23 8.41 3.81
CA ILE A 155 20.80 9.68 4.41
C ILE A 155 19.84 9.43 5.59
N ALA A 156 19.02 8.38 5.55
CA ALA A 156 18.09 8.03 6.62
C ALA A 156 18.81 7.70 7.94
N LYS A 157 20.02 7.13 7.90
CA LYS A 157 20.87 6.91 9.09
C LYS A 157 21.21 8.21 9.83
N ASN A 158 21.18 9.34 9.11
CA ASN A 158 21.39 10.67 9.66
C ASN A 158 20.08 11.38 10.06
N GLY A 159 18.94 10.68 10.04
CA GLY A 159 17.62 11.23 10.32
C GLY A 159 17.53 11.92 11.68
N GLY A 160 18.21 11.40 12.71
CA GLY A 160 18.25 12.01 14.05
C GLY A 160 18.86 13.41 14.06
N ALA A 161 19.89 13.67 13.23
CA ALA A 161 20.47 15.01 13.10
C ALA A 161 19.49 16.00 12.47
N ILE A 162 18.72 15.56 11.47
CA ILE A 162 17.70 16.39 10.83
C ILE A 162 16.53 16.65 11.78
N ALA A 163 16.08 15.64 12.53
CA ALA A 163 15.05 15.80 13.55
C ALA A 163 15.51 16.77 14.65
N LYS A 164 16.77 16.71 15.06
CA LYS A 164 17.35 17.67 16.00
C LYS A 164 17.23 19.12 15.49
N LEU A 165 17.55 19.38 14.22
CA LEU A 165 17.42 20.72 13.64
C LEU A 165 15.98 21.26 13.70
N LEU A 166 14.99 20.41 13.42
CA LEU A 166 13.56 20.79 13.50
C LEU A 166 13.12 21.17 14.92
N ARG A 167 13.78 20.59 15.94
CA ARG A 167 13.56 20.93 17.35
C ARG A 167 14.31 22.18 17.77
N ASP A 168 15.57 22.32 17.36
CA ASP A 168 16.44 23.44 17.73
C ASP A 168 15.98 24.76 17.10
N PHE A 169 15.42 24.71 15.88
CA PHE A 169 15.00 25.89 15.11
C PHE A 169 13.51 25.85 14.80
N PRO A 170 12.64 25.94 15.83
CA PRO A 170 11.23 25.68 15.67
C PRO A 170 10.47 26.73 14.85
N ASP A 171 10.99 27.96 14.81
CA ASP A 171 10.40 29.12 14.13
C ASP A 171 10.94 29.32 12.71
N ASP A 172 11.91 28.51 12.28
CA ASP A 172 12.47 28.58 10.93
C ASP A 172 11.65 27.71 9.96
N GLU A 173 10.71 28.35 9.27
CA GLU A 173 9.84 27.67 8.29
C GLU A 173 10.63 26.96 7.18
N LYS A 174 11.83 27.44 6.81
CA LYS A 174 12.62 26.84 5.74
C LYS A 174 13.28 25.55 6.22
N ILE A 175 13.75 25.52 7.46
CA ILE A 175 14.23 24.29 8.11
C ILE A 175 13.07 23.30 8.26
N ALA A 176 11.89 23.76 8.72
CA ALA A 176 10.70 22.91 8.81
C ALA A 176 10.37 22.25 7.46
N ASN A 177 10.20 23.05 6.41
CA ASN A 177 9.86 22.55 5.07
C ASN A 177 10.91 21.59 4.50
N LEU A 178 12.19 21.98 4.52
CA LEU A 178 13.25 21.16 3.91
C LEU A 178 13.54 19.91 4.74
N GLY A 179 13.55 20.03 6.07
CA GLY A 179 13.82 18.92 6.98
C GLY A 179 12.77 17.82 6.87
N ILE A 180 11.48 18.18 6.89
CA ILE A 180 10.39 17.21 6.70
C ILE A 180 10.44 16.55 5.32
N ASN A 181 10.73 17.29 4.25
CA ASN A 181 10.87 16.69 2.92
C ASN A 181 12.01 15.67 2.88
N VAL A 182 13.18 16.01 3.44
CA VAL A 182 14.34 15.10 3.49
C VAL A 182 13.99 13.85 4.29
N LEU A 183 13.44 14.01 5.50
CA LEU A 183 13.01 12.89 6.35
C LEU A 183 11.99 12.01 5.64
N SER A 184 10.98 12.59 5.01
CA SER A 184 9.94 11.85 4.31
C SER A 184 10.51 10.99 3.18
N HIS A 185 11.37 11.56 2.32
CA HIS A 185 12.00 10.79 1.25
C HIS A 185 12.93 9.68 1.76
N CYS A 186 13.74 9.96 2.79
CA CYS A 186 14.77 9.02 3.24
C CYS A 186 14.21 7.90 4.12
N ILE A 187 13.32 8.23 5.06
CA ILE A 187 12.69 7.28 5.97
C ILE A 187 11.77 6.35 5.19
N SER A 188 11.00 6.86 4.22
CA SER A 188 10.17 6.02 3.35
C SER A 188 10.96 4.92 2.63
N ALA A 189 12.23 5.19 2.27
CA ALA A 189 13.09 4.18 1.65
C ALA A 189 13.67 3.19 2.69
N ALA A 190 13.91 3.63 3.92
CA ALA A 190 14.43 2.76 4.98
C ALA A 190 13.38 1.80 5.54
N VAL A 191 12.10 2.18 5.49
CA VAL A 191 10.95 1.38 5.96
C VAL A 191 10.25 0.60 4.85
N GLU A 192 10.76 0.64 3.61
CA GLU A 192 10.19 -0.12 2.48
C GLU A 192 10.38 -1.63 2.68
N GLY A 193 9.44 -2.46 2.17
CA GLY A 193 9.51 -3.91 2.21
C GLY A 193 8.14 -4.55 2.49
N ASP A 194 8.01 -5.84 2.16
CA ASP A 194 6.78 -6.62 2.38
C ASP A 194 6.83 -7.32 3.75
N GLU A 195 7.01 -8.64 3.81
CA GLU A 195 7.10 -9.41 5.06
C GLU A 195 8.26 -8.98 5.97
N GLN A 196 9.33 -8.45 5.37
CA GLN A 196 10.51 -7.94 6.07
C GLN A 196 10.92 -6.61 5.44
N PRO A 197 11.51 -5.68 6.23
CA PRO A 197 12.03 -4.45 5.68
C PRO A 197 13.17 -4.77 4.71
N ALA A 198 13.24 -4.07 3.58
CA ALA A 198 14.28 -4.23 2.57
C ALA A 198 15.68 -3.87 3.11
N HIS A 199 15.74 -3.03 4.14
CA HIS A 199 16.98 -2.54 4.76
C HIS A 199 16.97 -2.67 6.29
N PRO A 200 16.91 -3.89 6.85
CA PRO A 200 16.70 -4.12 8.29
C PRO A 200 17.82 -3.53 9.16
N ALA A 201 19.07 -3.62 8.71
CA ALA A 201 20.23 -3.13 9.46
C ALA A 201 20.23 -1.60 9.57
N ALA A 202 19.85 -0.91 8.48
CA ALA A 202 19.74 0.55 8.48
C ALA A 202 18.57 0.99 9.36
N LEU A 203 17.42 0.35 9.21
CA LEU A 203 16.21 0.66 9.99
C LEU A 203 16.45 0.54 11.51
N LYS A 204 17.17 -0.50 11.94
CA LYS A 204 17.51 -0.71 13.36
C LYS A 204 18.33 0.43 13.96
N GLY A 205 19.13 1.13 13.16
CA GLY A 205 19.95 2.26 13.61
C GLY A 205 19.22 3.61 13.63
N ILE A 206 17.96 3.65 13.19
CA ILE A 206 17.17 4.88 13.08
C ILE A 206 16.23 5.02 14.27
N ASP A 207 16.30 6.15 14.98
CA ASP A 207 15.33 6.49 16.01
C ASP A 207 14.02 6.98 15.38
N LEU A 208 13.19 6.02 14.97
CA LEU A 208 11.88 6.28 14.38
C LEU A 208 10.91 6.97 15.34
N VAL A 209 11.05 6.75 16.66
CA VAL A 209 10.19 7.39 17.67
C VAL A 209 10.43 8.89 17.66
N ASP A 210 11.68 9.32 17.76
CA ASP A 210 12.05 10.73 17.75
C ASP A 210 11.69 11.41 16.42
N ILE A 211 11.90 10.72 15.31
CA ILE A 211 11.59 11.24 13.96
C ILE A 211 10.09 11.44 13.77
N ILE A 212 9.26 10.44 14.09
CA ILE A 212 7.80 10.54 13.95
C ILE A 212 7.27 11.63 14.89
N LYS A 213 7.71 11.63 16.15
CA LYS A 213 7.33 12.66 17.13
C LYS A 213 7.67 14.05 16.64
N THR A 214 8.92 14.28 16.24
CA THR A 214 9.37 15.59 15.74
C THR A 214 8.58 16.01 14.51
N THR A 215 8.35 15.09 13.57
CA THR A 215 7.57 15.35 12.36
C THR A 215 6.16 15.82 12.67
N LEU A 216 5.48 15.17 13.61
CA LEU A 216 4.12 15.54 14.02
C LEU A 216 4.09 16.83 14.84
N GLU A 217 5.05 17.08 15.73
CA GLU A 217 5.17 18.35 16.44
C GLU A 217 5.42 19.53 15.48
N THR A 218 6.28 19.36 14.48
CA THR A 218 6.51 20.37 13.43
C THR A 218 5.25 20.63 12.61
N ALA A 219 4.49 19.57 12.27
CA ALA A 219 3.26 19.69 11.47
C ALA A 219 2.13 20.43 12.19
N LYS A 220 2.10 20.40 13.53
CA LYS A 220 1.10 21.11 14.35
C LYS A 220 1.34 22.62 14.42
N ARG A 221 2.55 23.10 14.13
CA ARG A 221 2.88 24.52 14.20
C ARG A 221 2.22 25.30 13.06
N PRO A 222 1.90 26.58 13.27
CA PRO A 222 1.45 27.44 12.17
C PRO A 222 2.61 27.70 11.20
N HIS A 223 2.35 27.55 9.90
CA HIS A 223 3.29 27.90 8.83
C HIS A 223 2.56 28.71 7.77
N SER A 224 3.28 29.56 7.05
CA SER A 224 2.71 30.42 6.01
C SER A 224 2.18 29.63 4.81
N HIS A 225 2.88 28.55 4.42
CA HIS A 225 2.53 27.72 3.25
C HIS A 225 2.69 26.21 3.57
N PRO A 226 1.84 25.64 4.44
CA PRO A 226 2.07 24.32 5.03
C PRO A 226 1.83 23.15 4.06
N GLY A 227 1.07 23.35 2.99
CA GLY A 227 0.51 22.27 2.17
C GLY A 227 1.52 21.21 1.70
N ARG A 228 2.65 21.64 1.14
CA ARG A 228 3.69 20.70 0.69
C ARG A 228 4.33 19.95 1.86
N MET A 229 4.68 20.64 2.94
CA MET A 229 5.27 20.02 4.12
C MET A 229 4.32 18.99 4.72
N LEU A 230 3.04 19.36 4.90
CA LEU A 230 2.02 18.45 5.42
C LEU A 230 1.80 17.23 4.53
N GLY A 231 1.90 17.39 3.21
CA GLY A 231 1.90 16.24 2.29
C GLY A 231 3.03 15.25 2.56
N HIS A 232 4.25 15.76 2.83
CA HIS A 232 5.41 14.91 3.14
C HIS A 232 5.35 14.34 4.57
N THR A 233 4.76 15.08 5.53
CA THR A 233 4.40 14.56 6.86
C THR A 233 3.48 13.36 6.73
N LEU A 234 2.38 13.49 5.99
CA LEU A 234 1.45 12.38 5.74
C LEU A 234 2.16 11.19 5.09
N GLU A 235 2.97 11.42 4.06
CA GLU A 235 3.72 10.36 3.38
C GLU A 235 4.65 9.59 4.34
N LEU A 236 5.42 10.30 5.18
CA LEU A 236 6.32 9.68 6.16
C LEU A 236 5.53 8.81 7.14
N VAL A 237 4.44 9.36 7.72
CA VAL A 237 3.64 8.70 8.75
C VAL A 237 2.78 7.57 8.17
N VAL A 238 2.36 7.63 6.91
CA VAL A 238 1.65 6.51 6.28
C VAL A 238 2.62 5.38 5.94
N LYS A 239 3.77 5.70 5.32
CA LYS A 239 4.72 4.69 4.83
C LYS A 239 5.47 3.95 5.93
N SER A 240 5.69 4.59 7.08
CA SER A 240 6.36 3.97 8.23
C SER A 240 5.45 3.10 9.11
N SER A 241 4.15 2.99 8.81
CA SER A 241 3.19 2.25 9.64
C SER A 241 3.49 0.76 9.80
N LEU A 242 3.90 0.07 8.73
CA LEU A 242 4.14 -1.38 8.72
C LEU A 242 5.40 -1.75 9.52
N HIS A 243 6.56 -1.30 9.06
CA HIS A 243 7.87 -1.65 9.65
C HIS A 243 8.30 -0.74 10.81
N GLY A 244 7.57 0.36 11.04
CA GLY A 244 7.76 1.28 12.17
C GLY A 244 6.75 1.09 13.30
N SER A 245 5.94 0.03 13.29
CA SER A 245 4.80 -0.14 14.21
C SER A 245 5.13 0.02 15.70
N THR A 246 6.30 -0.45 16.11
CA THR A 246 6.80 -0.28 17.48
C THR A 246 6.92 1.19 17.88
N ALA A 247 7.30 2.08 16.96
CA ALA A 247 7.43 3.50 17.25
C ALA A 247 6.07 4.18 17.50
N TYR A 248 5.02 3.77 16.78
CA TYR A 248 3.66 4.28 16.99
C TYR A 248 3.11 3.91 18.36
N LYS A 249 3.47 2.73 18.87
CA LYS A 249 3.07 2.31 20.21
C LYS A 249 3.78 3.07 21.31
N GLN A 250 5.03 3.47 21.08
CA GLN A 250 5.79 4.31 22.00
C GLN A 250 5.35 5.78 21.95
N TYR A 251 4.92 6.25 20.78
CA TYR A 251 4.35 7.60 20.59
C TYR A 251 2.94 7.53 19.98
N THR A 252 1.97 7.21 20.84
CA THR A 252 0.57 6.99 20.42
C THR A 252 -0.15 8.15 19.75
N PRO A 253 0.25 9.45 19.89
CA PRO A 253 -0.30 10.51 19.05
C PRO A 253 -0.16 10.24 17.55
N ALA A 254 0.84 9.47 17.11
CA ALA A 254 0.95 9.05 15.71
C ALA A 254 -0.23 8.18 15.25
N ILE A 255 -0.78 7.35 16.14
CA ILE A 255 -2.01 6.59 15.86
C ILE A 255 -3.20 7.58 15.77
N GLY A 256 -3.27 8.55 16.68
CA GLY A 256 -4.26 9.62 16.62
C GLY A 256 -4.22 10.43 15.32
N PHE A 257 -3.03 10.68 14.77
CA PHE A 257 -2.85 11.33 13.47
C PHE A 257 -3.46 10.51 12.33
N LEU A 258 -3.20 9.19 12.28
CA LEU A 258 -3.81 8.30 11.28
C LEU A 258 -5.35 8.32 11.40
N VAL A 259 -5.88 8.20 12.60
CA VAL A 259 -7.33 8.21 12.85
C VAL A 259 -7.97 9.55 12.44
N ALA A 260 -7.33 10.68 12.74
CA ALA A 260 -7.80 11.98 12.29
C ALA A 260 -7.77 12.13 10.77
N GLY A 261 -6.76 11.58 10.09
CA GLY A 261 -6.66 11.63 8.64
C GLY A 261 -7.74 10.83 7.90
N MET A 262 -8.36 9.83 8.55
CA MET A 262 -9.57 9.16 8.03
C MET A 262 -10.75 10.14 7.84
N ARG A 263 -10.68 11.34 8.43
CA ARG A 263 -11.70 12.40 8.37
C ARG A 263 -11.32 13.58 7.46
N SER A 264 -10.19 13.51 6.75
CA SER A 264 -9.80 14.51 5.74
C SER A 264 -10.89 14.67 4.67
N LYS A 265 -11.00 15.81 3.99
CA LYS A 265 -11.88 15.98 2.82
C LYS A 265 -11.35 15.27 1.57
N ASP A 266 -10.06 14.96 1.52
CA ASP A 266 -9.42 14.23 0.41
C ASP A 266 -9.55 12.71 0.60
N TRP A 267 -10.26 12.04 -0.30
CA TRP A 267 -10.46 10.58 -0.28
C TRP A 267 -9.16 9.78 -0.34
N THR A 268 -8.14 10.29 -1.04
CA THR A 268 -6.82 9.65 -1.09
C THR A 268 -6.18 9.64 0.30
N THR A 269 -6.27 10.75 1.03
CA THR A 269 -5.80 10.86 2.42
C THR A 269 -6.59 9.94 3.35
N ARG A 270 -7.93 9.91 3.23
CA ARG A 270 -8.79 9.00 4.02
C ARG A 270 -8.35 7.55 3.88
N ALA A 271 -8.22 7.08 2.65
CA ALA A 271 -7.85 5.71 2.31
C ALA A 271 -6.41 5.38 2.76
N ALA A 272 -5.46 6.29 2.55
CA ALA A 272 -4.07 6.09 2.96
C ALA A 272 -3.93 5.95 4.49
N CYS A 273 -4.69 6.74 5.25
CA CYS A 273 -4.69 6.67 6.71
C CYS A 273 -5.37 5.41 7.25
N LEU A 274 -6.49 4.98 6.66
CA LEU A 274 -7.15 3.73 7.05
C LEU A 274 -6.24 2.52 6.77
N ASP A 275 -5.61 2.48 5.60
CA ASP A 275 -4.68 1.41 5.24
C ASP A 275 -3.43 1.40 6.11
N ALA A 276 -2.85 2.57 6.42
CA ALA A 276 -1.75 2.67 7.37
C ALA A 276 -2.13 2.15 8.77
N LEU A 277 -3.36 2.40 9.22
CA LEU A 277 -3.86 1.89 10.50
C LEU A 277 -4.01 0.37 10.48
N LEU A 278 -4.41 -0.23 9.36
CA LEU A 278 -4.46 -1.69 9.20
C LEU A 278 -3.05 -2.30 9.15
N ARG A 279 -2.13 -1.71 8.38
CA ARG A 279 -0.72 -2.13 8.27
C ARG A 279 0.01 -2.08 9.61
N LEU A 280 -0.30 -1.10 10.45
CA LEU A 280 0.28 -0.94 11.79
C LEU A 280 0.16 -2.22 12.64
N TYR A 281 -0.93 -2.98 12.47
CA TYR A 281 -1.21 -4.19 13.25
C TYR A 281 -1.04 -5.47 12.44
N HIS A 282 -0.49 -5.41 11.23
CA HIS A 282 -0.40 -6.56 10.33
C HIS A 282 0.39 -7.73 10.94
N PHE A 283 1.61 -7.48 11.43
CA PHE A 283 2.49 -8.53 11.99
C PHE A 283 2.09 -9.02 13.39
N GLU A 284 1.19 -8.32 14.06
CA GLU A 284 0.69 -8.69 15.40
C GLU A 284 -0.67 -9.35 15.35
N GLY A 285 -1.31 -9.26 14.19
CA GLY A 285 -2.61 -9.85 13.93
C GLY A 285 -2.54 -11.35 14.05
N GLU A 286 -3.31 -11.92 14.96
CA GLU A 286 -3.57 -13.34 14.95
C GLU A 286 -4.33 -13.71 13.67
N GLU A 287 -4.06 -14.90 13.13
CA GLU A 287 -4.95 -15.48 12.12
C GLU A 287 -6.37 -15.55 12.69
N ASP A 288 -7.35 -15.31 11.83
CA ASP A 288 -8.73 -15.44 12.24
C ASP A 288 -9.04 -16.93 12.47
N GLN A 289 -8.99 -17.35 13.74
CA GLN A 289 -9.21 -18.71 14.20
C GLN A 289 -10.67 -19.12 13.97
N ARG A 290 -10.92 -19.56 12.75
CA ARG A 290 -12.22 -19.91 12.21
C ARG A 290 -12.49 -21.42 12.25
N HIS A 291 -11.58 -22.22 12.81
CA HIS A 291 -11.80 -23.65 12.93
C HIS A 291 -12.73 -23.92 14.12
N LEU A 292 -14.00 -24.17 13.84
CA LEU A 292 -14.96 -24.62 14.83
C LEU A 292 -14.75 -26.12 15.04
N ASP A 293 -14.26 -26.51 16.22
CA ASP A 293 -14.25 -27.92 16.61
C ASP A 293 -15.71 -28.40 16.79
N PRO A 294 -16.20 -29.35 15.98
CA PRO A 294 -17.60 -29.75 16.01
C PRO A 294 -18.01 -30.37 17.35
N ILE A 295 -17.09 -31.08 18.02
CA ILE A 295 -17.36 -31.72 19.31
C ILE A 295 -17.53 -30.66 20.39
N SER A 296 -16.60 -29.71 20.49
CA SER A 296 -16.67 -28.59 21.43
C SER A 296 -17.91 -27.73 21.19
N PHE A 297 -18.27 -27.51 19.92
CA PHE A 297 -19.48 -26.76 19.56
C PHE A 297 -20.76 -27.46 20.01
N VAL A 298 -20.91 -28.75 19.71
CA VAL A 298 -22.08 -29.53 20.14
C VAL A 298 -22.13 -29.63 21.67
N ASN A 299 -20.99 -29.83 22.33
CA ASN A 299 -20.91 -29.84 23.79
C ASN A 299 -21.28 -28.47 24.40
N ALA A 300 -20.89 -27.37 23.75
CA ALA A 300 -21.26 -26.04 24.19
C ALA A 300 -22.78 -25.86 24.22
N LEU A 301 -23.47 -26.34 23.18
CA LEU A 301 -24.93 -26.25 23.06
C LEU A 301 -25.71 -27.22 23.94
N ARG A 302 -25.05 -28.22 24.53
CA ARG A 302 -25.64 -29.06 25.60
C ARG A 302 -25.71 -28.32 26.94
N ARG A 303 -24.97 -27.21 27.09
CA ARG A 303 -25.06 -26.32 28.25
C ARG A 303 -26.18 -25.31 28.02
N ASP A 304 -26.70 -24.75 29.10
CA ASP A 304 -27.68 -23.68 29.02
C ASP A 304 -27.09 -22.45 28.32
N ILE A 305 -27.69 -22.04 27.20
CA ILE A 305 -27.31 -20.81 26.49
C ILE A 305 -27.62 -19.62 27.42
N PRO A 306 -26.67 -18.70 27.65
CA PRO A 306 -26.90 -17.51 28.48
C PRO A 306 -28.19 -16.79 28.07
N LYS A 307 -29.05 -16.47 29.05
CA LYS A 307 -30.42 -15.95 28.81
C LYS A 307 -30.45 -14.78 27.82
N ASN A 308 -29.55 -13.81 27.98
CA ASN A 308 -29.47 -12.64 27.11
C ASN A 308 -29.16 -13.02 25.65
N ILE A 309 -28.28 -14.00 25.43
CA ILE A 309 -27.96 -14.52 24.09
C ILE A 309 -29.16 -15.29 23.54
N ASN A 310 -29.72 -16.20 24.35
CA ASN A 310 -30.87 -17.01 23.96
C ASN A 310 -32.06 -16.15 23.52
N ASP A 311 -32.40 -15.11 24.29
CA ASP A 311 -33.48 -14.18 23.97
C ASP A 311 -33.25 -13.51 22.60
N ILE A 312 -32.01 -13.12 22.28
CA ILE A 312 -31.63 -12.54 20.98
C ILE A 312 -31.81 -13.56 19.85
N LEU A 313 -31.34 -14.80 20.03
CA LEU A 313 -31.48 -15.85 19.01
C LEU A 313 -32.96 -16.18 18.76
N MET A 314 -33.76 -16.28 19.83
CA MET A 314 -35.19 -16.56 19.75
C MET A 314 -35.96 -15.42 19.07
N ASN A 315 -35.64 -14.16 19.40
CA ASN A 315 -36.25 -12.99 18.78
C ASN A 315 -35.90 -12.86 17.29
N TYR A 316 -34.69 -13.26 16.88
CA TYR A 316 -34.31 -13.28 15.46
C TYR A 316 -35.02 -14.39 14.67
N GLY A 317 -35.30 -15.50 15.34
CA GLY A 317 -35.89 -16.72 14.78
C GLY A 317 -34.86 -17.86 14.80
N PRO A 318 -35.05 -18.89 15.64
CA PRO A 318 -34.03 -19.92 15.86
C PRO A 318 -33.67 -20.69 14.58
N LEU A 319 -34.65 -20.98 13.73
CA LEU A 319 -34.42 -21.68 12.45
C LEU A 319 -33.64 -20.87 11.40
N ARG A 320 -33.38 -19.59 11.67
CA ARG A 320 -32.58 -18.70 10.82
C ARG A 320 -31.20 -18.42 11.40
N CYS A 321 -30.93 -18.88 12.63
CA CYS A 321 -29.66 -18.68 13.30
C CYS A 321 -28.63 -19.72 12.83
N ASP A 322 -27.38 -19.30 12.63
CA ASP A 322 -26.32 -20.17 12.09
C ASP A 322 -26.08 -21.38 13.00
N THR A 323 -26.23 -21.21 14.32
CA THR A 323 -26.10 -22.26 15.32
C THR A 323 -27.03 -23.44 15.04
N TYR A 324 -28.33 -23.16 14.98
CA TYR A 324 -29.37 -24.18 14.86
C TYR A 324 -29.35 -24.82 13.48
N VAL A 325 -29.11 -24.01 12.43
CA VAL A 325 -28.94 -24.53 11.06
C VAL A 325 -27.74 -25.47 10.99
N THR A 326 -26.60 -25.11 11.60
CA THR A 326 -25.40 -25.96 11.63
C THR A 326 -25.66 -27.26 12.36
N VAL A 327 -26.25 -27.24 13.56
CA VAL A 327 -26.57 -28.46 14.32
C VAL A 327 -27.55 -29.35 13.58
N SER A 328 -28.58 -28.76 12.97
CA SER A 328 -29.55 -29.50 12.15
C SER A 328 -28.88 -30.18 10.96
N CYS A 329 -28.05 -29.45 10.21
CA CYS A 329 -27.30 -30.01 9.07
C CYS A 329 -26.35 -31.12 9.51
N LEU A 330 -25.64 -30.95 10.63
CA LEU A 330 -24.76 -31.97 11.20
C LEU A 330 -25.51 -33.25 11.54
N SER A 331 -26.64 -33.12 12.25
CA SER A 331 -27.48 -34.26 12.64
C SER A 331 -28.00 -35.01 11.41
N GLU A 332 -28.51 -34.29 10.41
CA GLU A 332 -29.03 -34.89 9.18
C GLU A 332 -27.93 -35.53 8.32
N SER A 333 -26.75 -34.93 8.28
CA SER A 333 -25.56 -35.47 7.60
C SER A 333 -25.09 -36.77 8.26
N GLN A 334 -25.03 -36.80 9.59
CA GLN A 334 -24.68 -38.00 10.35
C GLN A 334 -25.71 -39.11 10.16
N LYS A 335 -27.01 -38.81 10.19
CA LYS A 335 -28.05 -39.81 9.89
C LYS A 335 -27.89 -40.41 8.50
N ALA A 336 -27.64 -39.57 7.49
CA ALA A 336 -27.43 -40.03 6.11
C ALA A 336 -26.20 -40.95 5.98
N LEU A 337 -25.11 -40.63 6.68
CA LEU A 337 -23.91 -41.47 6.72
C LEU A 337 -24.20 -42.83 7.37
N HIS A 338 -24.92 -42.86 8.50
CA HIS A 338 -25.31 -44.11 9.16
C HIS A 338 -26.28 -44.93 8.33
N GLU A 339 -27.24 -44.29 7.65
CA GLU A 339 -28.14 -44.97 6.73
C GLU A 339 -27.36 -45.60 5.57
N CYS A 340 -26.42 -44.87 4.97
CA CYS A 340 -25.53 -45.39 3.92
C CYS A 340 -24.66 -46.56 4.41
N ALA A 341 -24.19 -46.54 5.66
CA ALA A 341 -23.47 -47.68 6.24
C ALA A 341 -24.31 -48.96 6.25
N ASN A 342 -25.62 -48.84 6.46
CA ASN A 342 -26.57 -49.97 6.47
C ASN A 342 -27.03 -50.37 5.05
N THR A 343 -27.42 -49.40 4.22
CA THR A 343 -28.05 -49.65 2.91
C THR A 343 -27.05 -49.76 1.76
N ARG A 344 -25.82 -49.28 1.97
CA ARG A 344 -24.78 -49.10 0.93
C ARG A 344 -25.20 -48.17 -0.22
N ASP A 345 -26.25 -47.35 -0.02
CA ASP A 345 -26.75 -46.42 -1.04
C ASP A 345 -25.97 -45.09 -1.05
N ILE A 346 -24.84 -45.11 -1.77
CA ILE A 346 -23.97 -43.94 -1.97
C ILE A 346 -24.67 -42.82 -2.74
N TYR A 347 -25.63 -43.17 -3.60
CA TYR A 347 -26.38 -42.20 -4.39
C TYR A 347 -27.32 -41.38 -3.50
N ALA A 348 -28.09 -42.04 -2.63
CA ALA A 348 -28.94 -41.37 -1.65
C ALA A 348 -28.13 -40.48 -0.69
N LEU A 349 -26.98 -40.99 -0.20
CA LEU A 349 -26.03 -40.18 0.58
C LEU A 349 -25.61 -38.93 -0.18
N GLY A 350 -25.28 -39.06 -1.47
CA GLY A 350 -24.85 -37.95 -2.31
C GLY A 350 -25.91 -36.86 -2.47
N LEU A 351 -27.16 -37.24 -2.75
CA LEU A 351 -28.26 -36.28 -2.85
C LEU A 351 -28.45 -35.51 -1.54
N LYS A 352 -28.42 -36.21 -0.40
CA LYS A 352 -28.60 -35.58 0.91
C LYS A 352 -27.43 -34.66 1.26
N GLN A 353 -26.19 -35.07 1.01
CA GLN A 353 -25.01 -34.22 1.26
C GLN A 353 -25.04 -32.96 0.37
N ALA A 354 -25.37 -33.10 -0.92
CA ALA A 354 -25.42 -31.97 -1.84
C ALA A 354 -26.49 -30.92 -1.44
N ASP A 355 -27.59 -31.34 -0.82
CA ASP A 355 -28.62 -30.45 -0.25
C ASP A 355 -28.15 -29.73 1.02
N LEU A 356 -27.38 -30.39 1.89
CA LEU A 356 -26.95 -29.85 3.18
C LEU A 356 -25.75 -28.89 3.07
N LEU A 357 -24.79 -29.17 2.19
CA LEU A 357 -23.54 -28.41 2.08
C LEU A 357 -23.72 -26.90 1.81
N PRO A 358 -24.68 -26.47 0.96
CA PRO A 358 -24.93 -25.04 0.78
C PRO A 358 -25.65 -24.39 1.98
N LYS A 359 -26.11 -25.13 2.99
CA LYS A 359 -26.89 -24.58 4.11
C LYS A 359 -26.03 -24.23 5.33
N ALA A 360 -24.85 -24.85 5.49
CA ALA A 360 -23.93 -24.57 6.58
C ALA A 360 -22.48 -24.90 6.21
N GLU A 361 -21.51 -24.15 6.76
CA GLU A 361 -20.08 -24.35 6.51
C GLU A 361 -19.63 -25.77 6.88
N ASN A 362 -20.03 -26.20 8.08
CA ASN A 362 -19.63 -27.45 8.69
C ASN A 362 -20.77 -28.48 8.62
N ALA A 363 -21.58 -28.48 7.55
CA ALA A 363 -22.62 -29.49 7.34
C ALA A 363 -22.06 -30.93 7.29
N LEU A 364 -20.76 -31.08 6.98
CA LEU A 364 -20.02 -32.34 7.04
C LEU A 364 -18.73 -32.11 7.84
N VAL A 365 -18.45 -33.01 8.79
CA VAL A 365 -17.21 -33.02 9.57
C VAL A 365 -16.25 -34.07 9.03
N ASP A 366 -14.95 -33.81 9.13
CA ASP A 366 -13.93 -34.77 8.72
C ASP A 366 -13.66 -35.76 9.86
N GLY A 367 -14.56 -36.75 9.98
CA GLY A 367 -14.49 -37.83 10.96
C GLY A 367 -14.61 -39.20 10.30
N GLY A 368 -14.85 -40.24 11.09
CA GLY A 368 -15.03 -41.60 10.62
C GLY A 368 -15.69 -42.46 11.70
N TRP A 369 -16.12 -43.67 11.35
CA TRP A 369 -16.61 -44.62 12.34
C TRP A 369 -15.46 -45.06 13.24
N GLN A 370 -15.70 -45.06 14.55
CA GLN A 370 -14.72 -45.46 15.54
C GLN A 370 -15.25 -46.66 16.33
N ALA A 371 -14.35 -47.57 16.70
CA ALA A 371 -14.60 -48.62 17.68
C ALA A 371 -13.40 -48.74 18.61
N GLU A 372 -13.64 -49.23 19.82
CA GLU A 372 -12.59 -49.50 20.78
C GLU A 372 -11.76 -50.70 20.32
N ASN A 373 -10.44 -50.53 20.27
CA ASN A 373 -9.52 -51.62 19.99
C ASN A 373 -9.50 -52.57 21.19
N PRO A 374 -9.87 -53.85 21.03
CA PRO A 374 -9.98 -54.80 22.14
C PRO A 374 -8.66 -55.06 22.90
N ASN A 375 -7.52 -54.76 22.28
CA ASN A 375 -6.20 -55.02 22.85
C ASN A 375 -5.58 -53.78 23.53
N THR A 376 -5.93 -52.58 23.08
CA THR A 376 -5.33 -51.32 23.57
C THR A 376 -6.32 -50.45 24.35
N GLY A 377 -7.63 -50.67 24.21
CA GLY A 377 -8.68 -49.82 24.76
C GLY A 377 -8.80 -48.45 24.08
N GLU A 378 -8.02 -48.20 23.02
CA GLU A 378 -8.03 -46.92 22.30
C GLU A 378 -9.14 -46.92 21.23
N LEU A 379 -9.76 -45.75 21.02
CA LEU A 379 -10.73 -45.56 19.94
C LEU A 379 -9.99 -45.45 18.59
N GLU A 380 -10.22 -46.42 17.72
CA GLU A 380 -9.62 -46.46 16.38
C GLU A 380 -10.66 -46.31 15.28
N PHE A 381 -10.29 -45.66 14.18
CA PHE A 381 -11.14 -45.59 13.00
C PHE A 381 -11.26 -46.96 12.33
N ILE A 382 -12.49 -47.47 12.25
CA ILE A 382 -12.79 -48.77 11.65
C ILE A 382 -13.15 -48.66 10.17
N ASP A 383 -12.84 -49.72 9.42
CA ASP A 383 -13.33 -49.92 8.06
C ASP A 383 -14.61 -50.77 8.11
N ILE A 384 -15.70 -50.19 7.64
CA ILE A 384 -17.01 -50.85 7.58
C ILE A 384 -17.33 -51.39 6.18
N GLY A 385 -16.34 -51.45 5.28
CA GLY A 385 -16.44 -51.96 3.91
C GLY A 385 -17.09 -50.97 2.94
N LEU A 386 -17.12 -49.69 3.26
CA LEU A 386 -17.50 -48.62 2.33
C LEU A 386 -16.28 -48.18 1.51
N PRO A 387 -16.45 -47.55 0.34
CA PRO A 387 -15.31 -47.14 -0.49
C PRO A 387 -14.53 -45.94 0.10
N PHE A 388 -14.89 -45.46 1.28
CA PHE A 388 -14.24 -44.38 2.01
C PHE A 388 -14.17 -44.72 3.50
N LYS A 389 -13.08 -44.27 4.15
CA LYS A 389 -12.88 -44.42 5.59
C LYS A 389 -13.24 -43.14 6.35
N MET A 390 -12.80 -41.99 5.83
CA MET A 390 -13.19 -40.68 6.36
C MET A 390 -14.47 -40.21 5.70
N TRP A 391 -15.35 -39.56 6.46
CA TRP A 391 -16.60 -39.02 5.97
C TRP A 391 -16.40 -37.96 4.89
N SER A 392 -15.34 -37.13 4.97
CA SER A 392 -15.04 -36.16 3.91
C SER A 392 -14.70 -36.83 2.57
N ASP A 393 -14.10 -38.02 2.62
CA ASP A 393 -13.74 -38.79 1.43
C ASP A 393 -14.97 -39.45 0.79
N SER A 394 -16.16 -39.40 1.41
CA SER A 394 -17.39 -39.87 0.78
C SER A 394 -17.82 -38.97 -0.40
N LEU A 395 -17.46 -37.68 -0.37
CA LEU A 395 -17.96 -36.68 -1.32
C LEU A 395 -17.66 -37.03 -2.80
N PRO A 396 -16.42 -37.42 -3.19
CA PRO A 396 -16.15 -37.80 -4.58
C PRO A 396 -16.84 -39.11 -5.00
N HIS A 397 -17.08 -40.04 -4.07
CA HIS A 397 -17.84 -41.27 -4.36
C HIS A 397 -19.32 -40.97 -4.60
N CYS A 398 -19.90 -40.10 -3.76
CA CYS A 398 -21.25 -39.57 -3.94
C CYS A 398 -21.41 -38.85 -5.28
N ALA A 399 -20.47 -37.97 -5.64
CA ALA A 399 -20.49 -37.24 -6.90
C ALA A 399 -20.47 -38.19 -8.12
N ARG A 400 -19.65 -39.24 -8.05
CA ARG A 400 -19.59 -40.29 -9.08
C ARG A 400 -20.90 -41.05 -9.20
N ALA A 401 -21.46 -41.51 -8.07
CA ALA A 401 -22.72 -42.23 -8.04
C ALA A 401 -23.88 -41.43 -8.64
N ILE A 402 -23.93 -40.11 -8.39
CA ILE A 402 -24.90 -39.20 -9.01
C ILE A 402 -24.73 -39.15 -10.53
N ARG A 403 -23.49 -38.95 -11.02
CA ARG A 403 -23.20 -38.88 -12.46
C ARG A 403 -23.51 -40.19 -13.19
N GLU A 404 -23.29 -41.34 -12.54
CA GLU A 404 -23.60 -42.66 -13.10
C GLU A 404 -25.10 -42.90 -13.33
N LYS A 405 -25.98 -42.30 -12.53
CA LYS A 405 -27.44 -42.39 -12.74
C LYS A 405 -27.91 -41.65 -13.99
N LYS A 406 -27.11 -40.72 -14.52
CA LYS A 406 -27.39 -39.91 -15.73
C LYS A 406 -28.78 -39.23 -15.70
N LYS A 407 -29.24 -38.85 -14.52
CA LYS A 407 -30.51 -38.13 -14.37
C LYS A 407 -30.34 -36.66 -14.75
N PRO A 408 -31.30 -36.07 -15.49
CA PRO A 408 -31.26 -34.65 -15.83
C PRO A 408 -31.16 -33.78 -14.57
N ASN A 409 -30.38 -32.70 -14.64
CA ASN A 409 -30.26 -31.67 -13.60
C ASN A 409 -29.63 -32.11 -12.26
N GLU A 410 -29.14 -33.34 -12.13
CA GLU A 410 -28.43 -33.78 -10.92
C GLU A 410 -26.90 -33.57 -11.00
N GLU A 411 -26.35 -33.27 -12.19
CA GLU A 411 -24.91 -33.01 -12.36
C GLU A 411 -24.43 -31.82 -11.49
N VAL A 412 -25.26 -30.79 -11.31
CA VAL A 412 -24.98 -29.66 -10.41
C VAL A 412 -24.74 -30.10 -8.97
N LEU A 413 -25.43 -31.16 -8.51
CA LEU A 413 -25.28 -31.70 -7.16
C LEU A 413 -23.92 -32.39 -7.00
N ALA A 414 -23.50 -33.15 -8.03
CA ALA A 414 -22.18 -33.76 -8.06
C ALA A 414 -21.06 -32.71 -8.05
N ASP A 415 -21.23 -31.60 -8.78
CA ASP A 415 -20.26 -30.50 -8.82
C ASP A 415 -20.12 -29.81 -7.44
N ILE A 416 -21.22 -29.62 -6.69
CA ILE A 416 -21.18 -29.08 -5.32
C ILE A 416 -20.32 -29.97 -4.40
N LEU A 417 -20.48 -31.29 -4.50
CA LEU A 417 -19.74 -32.26 -3.70
C LEU A 417 -18.23 -32.20 -3.99
N ASP A 418 -17.84 -32.17 -5.27
CA ASP A 418 -16.43 -32.08 -5.67
C ASP A 418 -15.79 -30.75 -5.25
N ILE A 419 -16.52 -29.65 -5.39
CA ILE A 419 -16.08 -28.32 -4.94
C ILE A 419 -15.86 -28.32 -3.43
N LYS A 420 -16.82 -28.84 -2.65
CA LYS A 420 -16.67 -28.91 -1.19
C LYS A 420 -15.49 -29.78 -0.80
N TYR A 421 -15.30 -30.93 -1.45
CA TYR A 421 -14.15 -31.79 -1.20
C TYR A 421 -12.83 -31.04 -1.44
N ALA A 422 -12.71 -30.34 -2.57
CA ALA A 422 -11.53 -29.52 -2.86
C ALA A 422 -11.30 -28.43 -1.79
N ILE A 423 -12.36 -27.76 -1.32
CA ILE A 423 -12.26 -26.77 -0.22
C ILE A 423 -11.77 -27.43 1.07
N MET A 424 -12.36 -28.57 1.47
CA MET A 424 -11.98 -29.31 2.69
C MET A 424 -10.52 -29.78 2.64
N LYS A 425 -10.02 -30.20 1.47
CA LYS A 425 -8.63 -30.61 1.28
C LYS A 425 -7.67 -29.43 1.02
N ARG A 426 -8.11 -28.17 1.23
CA ARG A 426 -7.35 -26.92 1.02
C ARG A 426 -6.83 -26.75 -0.42
N ARG A 427 -7.53 -27.30 -1.41
CA ARG A 427 -7.23 -27.19 -2.85
C ARG A 427 -8.08 -26.10 -3.50
N LEU A 428 -7.94 -24.86 -3.00
CA LEU A 428 -8.75 -23.73 -3.48
C LEU A 428 -8.65 -23.48 -5.00
N PRO A 429 -7.47 -23.57 -5.66
CA PRO A 429 -7.40 -23.42 -7.12
C PRO A 429 -8.24 -24.45 -7.88
N GLU A 430 -8.29 -25.69 -7.38
CA GLU A 430 -9.12 -26.75 -7.95
C GLU A 430 -10.62 -26.45 -7.75
N ALA A 431 -11.01 -26.03 -6.55
CA ALA A 431 -12.39 -25.62 -6.25
C ALA A 431 -12.86 -24.47 -7.16
N VAL A 432 -12.02 -23.46 -7.36
CA VAL A 432 -12.28 -22.32 -8.27
C VAL A 432 -12.44 -22.81 -9.71
N ARG A 433 -11.56 -23.71 -10.17
CA ARG A 433 -11.63 -24.27 -11.53
C ARG A 433 -12.94 -25.03 -11.75
N LEU A 434 -13.30 -25.90 -10.81
CA LEU A 434 -14.56 -26.66 -10.85
C LEU A 434 -15.78 -25.73 -10.83
N ALA A 435 -15.78 -24.72 -9.97
CA ALA A 435 -16.86 -23.74 -9.89
C ALA A 435 -17.02 -22.94 -11.19
N LYS A 436 -15.92 -22.50 -11.83
CA LYS A 436 -15.96 -21.82 -13.14
C LYS A 436 -16.57 -22.71 -14.23
N GLN A 437 -16.21 -23.99 -14.25
CA GLN A 437 -16.81 -24.96 -15.19
C GLN A 437 -18.30 -25.18 -14.90
N GLY A 438 -18.68 -25.25 -13.62
CA GLY A 438 -20.07 -25.38 -13.20
C GLY A 438 -20.94 -24.19 -13.64
N ILE A 439 -20.44 -22.95 -13.51
CA ILE A 439 -21.16 -21.72 -13.89
C ILE A 439 -21.51 -21.68 -15.38
N LEU A 440 -20.69 -22.25 -16.25
CA LEU A 440 -20.99 -22.33 -17.70
C LEU A 440 -22.27 -23.13 -17.98
N ARG A 441 -22.61 -24.08 -17.10
CA ARG A 441 -23.80 -24.94 -17.22
C ARG A 441 -24.94 -24.46 -16.34
N TYR A 442 -24.62 -23.97 -15.15
CA TYR A 442 -25.56 -23.56 -14.11
C TYR A 442 -25.20 -22.16 -13.59
N PRO A 443 -25.44 -21.09 -14.38
CA PRO A 443 -25.02 -19.73 -14.04
C PRO A 443 -25.79 -19.14 -12.85
N ASP A 444 -26.91 -19.75 -12.45
CA ASP A 444 -27.73 -19.32 -11.30
C ASP A 444 -27.40 -20.08 -10.00
N GLN A 445 -26.32 -20.88 -9.99
CA GLN A 445 -25.92 -21.66 -8.81
C GLN A 445 -24.99 -20.87 -7.89
N ALA A 446 -25.55 -20.22 -6.87
CA ALA A 446 -24.83 -19.33 -5.95
C ALA A 446 -23.61 -19.96 -5.26
N TYR A 447 -23.63 -21.27 -4.97
CA TYR A 447 -22.52 -21.94 -4.29
C TYR A 447 -21.21 -21.93 -5.10
N PHE A 448 -21.29 -21.93 -6.43
CA PHE A 448 -20.12 -21.86 -7.30
C PHE A 448 -19.42 -20.51 -7.19
N TYR A 449 -20.20 -19.42 -7.19
CA TYR A 449 -19.67 -18.08 -6.94
C TYR A 449 -19.06 -17.94 -5.56
N TYR A 450 -19.66 -18.54 -4.53
CA TYR A 450 -19.05 -18.60 -3.20
C TYR A 450 -17.68 -19.28 -3.24
N ALA A 451 -17.55 -20.44 -3.88
CA ALA A 451 -16.25 -21.11 -4.00
C ALA A 451 -15.19 -20.26 -4.72
N ILE A 452 -15.57 -19.52 -5.78
CA ILE A 452 -14.67 -18.58 -6.45
C ILE A 452 -14.30 -17.41 -5.52
N SER A 453 -15.27 -16.93 -4.73
CA SER A 453 -15.04 -15.85 -3.77
C SER A 453 -14.03 -16.18 -2.68
N LEU A 454 -13.75 -17.47 -2.44
CA LEU A 454 -12.72 -17.94 -1.49
C LEU A 454 -11.30 -17.79 -2.03
N SER A 455 -11.11 -17.47 -3.32
CA SER A 455 -9.79 -17.20 -3.87
C SER A 455 -9.12 -16.00 -3.17
N GLY A 456 -7.78 -16.00 -3.15
CA GLY A 456 -7.00 -14.88 -2.59
C GLY A 456 -6.90 -13.66 -3.52
N GLU A 457 -7.43 -13.76 -4.75
CA GLU A 457 -7.40 -12.68 -5.73
C GLU A 457 -8.62 -11.77 -5.53
N ALA A 458 -8.38 -10.54 -5.05
CA ALA A 458 -9.44 -9.64 -4.58
C ALA A 458 -10.44 -9.24 -5.69
N VAL A 459 -9.99 -9.07 -6.94
CA VAL A 459 -10.86 -8.67 -8.06
C VAL A 459 -11.85 -9.79 -8.40
N GLN A 460 -11.34 -11.00 -8.62
CA GLN A 460 -12.12 -12.19 -8.90
C GLN A 460 -13.04 -12.53 -7.72
N GLY A 461 -12.52 -12.41 -6.49
CA GLY A 461 -13.27 -12.67 -5.27
C GLY A 461 -14.47 -11.74 -5.12
N LEU A 462 -14.28 -10.44 -5.31
CA LEU A 462 -15.33 -9.43 -5.23
C LEU A 462 -16.39 -9.63 -6.32
N ARG A 463 -15.98 -9.82 -7.58
CA ARG A 463 -16.90 -10.05 -8.70
C ARG A 463 -17.77 -11.26 -8.45
N ALA A 464 -17.16 -12.37 -8.06
CA ALA A 464 -17.88 -13.60 -7.77
C ALA A 464 -18.88 -13.40 -6.63
N ALA A 465 -18.47 -12.76 -5.52
CA ALA A 465 -19.37 -12.47 -4.41
C ALA A 465 -20.58 -11.61 -4.83
N LYS A 466 -20.36 -10.53 -5.58
CA LYS A 466 -21.42 -9.63 -6.05
C LYS A 466 -22.37 -10.31 -7.05
N GLN A 467 -21.83 -11.11 -7.98
CA GLN A 467 -22.64 -11.85 -8.96
C GLN A 467 -23.43 -12.98 -8.30
N GLY A 468 -22.80 -13.74 -7.41
CA GLY A 468 -23.46 -14.84 -6.70
C GLY A 468 -24.65 -14.38 -5.86
N MET A 469 -24.57 -13.18 -5.27
CA MET A 469 -25.69 -12.59 -4.53
C MET A 469 -26.89 -12.21 -5.42
N LYS A 470 -26.74 -12.17 -6.75
CA LYS A 470 -27.82 -11.93 -7.72
C LYS A 470 -28.50 -13.22 -8.21
N CYS A 471 -28.00 -14.40 -7.83
CA CYS A 471 -28.62 -15.67 -8.19
C CYS A 471 -30.04 -15.79 -7.62
N LYS A 472 -30.98 -16.38 -8.37
CA LYS A 472 -32.38 -16.52 -7.95
C LYS A 472 -32.52 -17.49 -6.79
N THR A 473 -31.70 -18.54 -6.78
CA THR A 473 -31.69 -19.54 -5.70
C THR A 473 -30.43 -19.41 -4.88
N ILE A 474 -30.55 -18.89 -3.66
CA ILE A 474 -29.44 -18.72 -2.73
C ILE A 474 -29.87 -19.05 -1.31
N THR A 475 -29.05 -19.84 -0.61
CA THR A 475 -29.29 -20.12 0.81
C THR A 475 -28.86 -18.91 1.66
N PRO A 476 -29.46 -18.69 2.84
CA PRO A 476 -29.01 -17.65 3.76
C PRO A 476 -27.52 -17.73 4.08
N PHE A 477 -27.01 -18.94 4.31
CA PHE A 477 -25.58 -19.19 4.55
C PHE A 477 -24.69 -18.65 3.42
N VAL A 478 -24.95 -19.06 2.17
CA VAL A 478 -24.16 -18.64 1.00
C VAL A 478 -24.27 -17.12 0.79
N LYS A 479 -25.45 -16.54 0.99
CA LYS A 479 -25.67 -15.08 0.89
C LYS A 479 -24.76 -14.31 1.84
N TYR A 480 -24.78 -14.64 3.14
CA TYR A 480 -24.00 -13.88 4.13
C TYR A 480 -22.50 -14.14 4.00
N GLN A 481 -22.10 -15.36 3.63
CA GLN A 481 -20.70 -15.67 3.31
C GLN A 481 -20.15 -14.78 2.19
N MET A 482 -20.87 -14.68 1.07
CA MET A 482 -20.46 -13.81 -0.04
C MET A 482 -20.52 -12.32 0.34
N MET A 483 -21.53 -11.88 1.10
CA MET A 483 -21.62 -10.49 1.54
C MET A 483 -20.42 -10.08 2.41
N HIS A 484 -19.98 -10.92 3.36
CA HIS A 484 -18.75 -10.65 4.13
C HIS A 484 -17.50 -10.59 3.23
N ARG A 485 -17.38 -11.48 2.23
CA ARG A 485 -16.28 -11.43 1.25
C ARG A 485 -16.33 -10.15 0.42
N ALA A 486 -17.53 -9.72 0.01
CA ALA A 486 -17.73 -8.49 -0.74
C ALA A 486 -17.30 -7.26 0.07
N VAL A 487 -17.66 -7.17 1.36
CA VAL A 487 -17.20 -6.10 2.26
C VAL A 487 -15.68 -6.04 2.30
N THR A 488 -15.03 -7.19 2.54
CA THR A 488 -13.57 -7.26 2.70
C THR A 488 -12.84 -6.88 1.41
N HIS A 489 -13.18 -7.53 0.29
CA HIS A 489 -12.51 -7.28 -0.98
C HIS A 489 -12.77 -5.87 -1.52
N ALA A 490 -13.99 -5.34 -1.38
CA ALA A 490 -14.28 -3.97 -1.81
C ALA A 490 -13.57 -2.94 -0.93
N GLY A 491 -13.49 -3.17 0.39
CA GLY A 491 -12.71 -2.33 1.31
C GLY A 491 -11.23 -2.24 0.90
N GLU A 492 -10.60 -3.39 0.67
CA GLU A 492 -9.20 -3.49 0.24
C GLU A 492 -8.95 -2.87 -1.14
N MET A 493 -9.83 -3.15 -2.12
CA MET A 493 -9.72 -2.59 -3.47
C MET A 493 -9.88 -1.07 -3.49
N GLY A 494 -10.86 -0.57 -2.74
CA GLY A 494 -11.11 0.86 -2.66
C GLY A 494 -9.93 1.63 -2.09
N MET A 495 -9.30 1.11 -1.03
CA MET A 495 -8.07 1.68 -0.49
C MET A 495 -6.90 1.63 -1.50
N ARG A 496 -6.70 0.50 -2.16
CA ARG A 496 -5.62 0.31 -3.14
C ARG A 496 -5.73 1.29 -4.30
N LEU A 497 -6.89 1.39 -4.92
CA LEU A 497 -7.10 2.26 -6.10
C LEU A 497 -6.92 3.74 -5.76
N LEU A 498 -7.41 4.17 -4.59
CA LEU A 498 -7.20 5.55 -4.13
C LEU A 498 -5.73 5.86 -3.87
N GLN A 499 -4.96 4.91 -3.33
CA GLN A 499 -3.51 5.11 -3.14
C GLN A 499 -2.72 5.16 -4.46
N GLU A 500 -3.20 4.49 -5.51
CA GLU A 500 -2.60 4.50 -6.85
C GLU A 500 -3.04 5.70 -7.72
N THR A 501 -3.93 6.55 -7.20
CA THR A 501 -4.51 7.66 -7.96
C THR A 501 -3.54 8.84 -8.03
N GLU A 502 -3.33 9.36 -9.25
CA GLU A 502 -2.51 10.56 -9.49
C GLU A 502 -3.32 11.87 -9.37
N GLU A 503 -4.59 11.88 -9.76
CA GLU A 503 -5.45 13.08 -9.83
C GLU A 503 -6.88 12.80 -9.36
N VAL A 504 -7.47 13.75 -8.63
CA VAL A 504 -8.88 13.70 -8.19
C VAL A 504 -9.81 13.73 -9.40
N GLY A 505 -10.89 12.95 -9.35
CA GLY A 505 -11.90 12.88 -10.42
C GLY A 505 -11.53 11.99 -11.61
N ASN A 506 -10.36 11.33 -11.60
CA ASN A 506 -10.05 10.34 -12.63
C ASN A 506 -10.81 9.01 -12.38
N LYS A 507 -10.82 8.10 -13.37
CA LYS A 507 -11.55 6.82 -13.28
C LYS A 507 -11.15 5.99 -12.05
N LYS A 508 -9.85 5.87 -11.73
CA LYS A 508 -9.38 5.09 -10.56
C LYS A 508 -9.84 5.71 -9.23
N TRP A 509 -9.86 7.04 -9.15
CA TRP A 509 -10.34 7.76 -7.98
C TRP A 509 -11.81 7.47 -7.73
N GLU A 510 -12.64 7.58 -8.77
CA GLU A 510 -14.08 7.31 -8.69
C GLU A 510 -14.38 5.84 -8.38
N GLU A 511 -13.67 4.91 -9.03
CA GLU A 511 -13.77 3.47 -8.74
C GLU A 511 -13.39 3.15 -7.30
N GLY A 512 -12.30 3.75 -6.79
CA GLY A 512 -11.85 3.54 -5.43
C GLY A 512 -12.89 3.96 -4.39
N ILE A 513 -13.52 5.13 -4.59
CA ILE A 513 -14.66 5.58 -3.77
C ILE A 513 -15.84 4.62 -3.92
N ALA A 514 -16.17 4.20 -5.14
CA ALA A 514 -17.28 3.30 -5.39
C ALA A 514 -17.13 1.97 -4.66
N PHE A 515 -15.93 1.39 -4.63
CA PHE A 515 -15.67 0.17 -3.86
C PHE A 515 -15.81 0.38 -2.35
N LEU A 516 -15.29 1.47 -1.79
CA LEU A 516 -15.45 1.77 -0.37
C LEU A 516 -16.93 1.99 0.02
N THR A 517 -17.69 2.68 -0.82
CA THR A 517 -19.15 2.85 -0.65
C THR A 517 -19.85 1.51 -0.69
N SER A 518 -19.51 0.65 -1.67
CA SER A 518 -20.04 -0.70 -1.80
C SER A 518 -19.76 -1.56 -0.55
N ALA A 519 -18.55 -1.47 0.00
CA ALA A 519 -18.18 -2.16 1.24
C ALA A 519 -19.01 -1.65 2.42
N PHE A 520 -19.24 -0.34 2.50
CA PHE A 520 -20.00 0.27 3.59
C PHE A 520 -21.47 -0.12 3.55
N ASP A 521 -22.10 -0.12 2.38
CA ASP A 521 -23.48 -0.53 2.19
C ASP A 521 -23.70 -2.02 2.48
N ASP A 522 -22.80 -2.87 1.98
CA ASP A 522 -22.83 -4.30 2.30
C ASP A 522 -22.62 -4.54 3.79
N ALA A 523 -21.73 -3.80 4.45
CA ALA A 523 -21.47 -3.96 5.89
C ALA A 523 -22.69 -3.55 6.73
N LYS A 524 -23.33 -2.42 6.40
CA LYS A 524 -24.60 -1.99 7.04
C LYS A 524 -25.68 -3.04 6.85
N ARG A 525 -25.82 -3.57 5.62
CA ARG A 525 -26.81 -4.59 5.28
C ARG A 525 -26.55 -5.89 6.03
N PHE A 526 -25.30 -6.33 6.08
CA PHE A 526 -24.89 -7.55 6.77
C PHE A 526 -25.21 -7.46 8.27
N VAL A 527 -24.75 -6.40 8.95
CA VAL A 527 -24.96 -6.26 10.39
C VAL A 527 -26.45 -6.25 10.75
N ARG A 528 -27.28 -5.62 9.91
CA ARG A 528 -28.74 -5.55 10.07
C ARG A 528 -29.45 -6.88 9.79
N GLU A 529 -29.08 -7.57 8.71
CA GLU A 529 -29.84 -8.71 8.19
C GLU A 529 -29.31 -10.07 8.61
N ALA A 530 -27.99 -10.21 8.83
CA ALA A 530 -27.35 -11.49 9.11
C ALA A 530 -27.74 -12.04 10.50
N PRO A 531 -27.66 -13.37 10.68
CA PRO A 531 -27.87 -13.98 11.97
C PRO A 531 -26.99 -13.34 13.06
N PRO A 532 -27.53 -13.07 14.26
CA PRO A 532 -26.77 -12.48 15.36
C PRO A 532 -25.55 -13.33 15.78
N ASP A 533 -25.63 -14.65 15.59
CA ASP A 533 -24.59 -15.64 15.85
C ASP A 533 -23.72 -15.94 14.62
N ASN A 534 -23.86 -15.17 13.54
CA ASN A 534 -23.05 -15.38 12.36
C ASN A 534 -21.56 -15.19 12.68
N ARG A 535 -20.76 -16.17 12.27
CA ARG A 535 -19.31 -16.22 12.54
C ARG A 535 -18.52 -14.98 12.08
N TYR A 536 -19.02 -14.24 11.08
CA TYR A 536 -18.35 -13.03 10.57
C TYR A 536 -18.93 -11.73 11.11
N MET A 537 -19.90 -11.78 12.03
CA MET A 537 -20.50 -10.59 12.63
C MET A 537 -19.42 -9.65 13.17
N LYS A 538 -18.42 -10.19 13.88
CA LYS A 538 -17.28 -9.41 14.39
C LYS A 538 -16.53 -8.68 13.29
N ASN A 539 -16.06 -9.39 12.27
CA ASN A 539 -15.23 -8.80 11.21
C ASN A 539 -15.99 -7.76 10.38
N VAL A 540 -17.25 -8.04 10.04
CA VAL A 540 -18.06 -7.08 9.30
C VAL A 540 -18.40 -5.87 10.17
N SER A 541 -18.65 -6.06 11.46
CA SER A 541 -18.81 -4.95 12.40
C SER A 541 -17.51 -4.13 12.58
N TYR A 542 -16.33 -4.75 12.55
CA TYR A 542 -15.07 -4.01 12.58
C TYR A 542 -14.91 -3.11 11.35
N TRP A 543 -15.17 -3.66 10.16
CA TRP A 543 -15.26 -2.88 8.92
C TRP A 543 -16.30 -1.78 9.01
N LEU A 544 -17.49 -2.07 9.52
CA LEU A 544 -18.56 -1.07 9.65
C LEU A 544 -18.14 0.10 10.53
N VAL A 545 -17.46 -0.15 11.65
CA VAL A 545 -16.92 0.93 12.51
C VAL A 545 -15.91 1.78 11.73
N LEU A 546 -14.92 1.15 11.11
CA LEU A 546 -13.88 1.85 10.36
C LEU A 546 -14.45 2.66 9.18
N LEU A 547 -15.38 2.08 8.43
CA LEU A 547 -16.06 2.73 7.30
C LEU A 547 -17.01 3.83 7.78
N THR A 548 -17.68 3.68 8.93
CA THR A 548 -18.49 4.77 9.50
C THR A 548 -17.61 5.97 9.85
N ILE A 549 -16.44 5.73 10.48
CA ILE A 549 -15.46 6.79 10.73
C ILE A 549 -15.01 7.43 9.41
N LEU A 550 -14.79 6.63 8.37
CA LEU A 550 -14.36 7.11 7.05
C LEU A 550 -15.44 7.92 6.30
N PHE A 551 -16.72 7.58 6.43
CA PHE A 551 -17.80 8.12 5.59
C PHE A 551 -18.71 9.16 6.26
N ALA A 552 -18.97 9.05 7.57
CA ALA A 552 -19.96 9.89 8.22
C ALA A 552 -19.64 11.38 8.03
N GLU A 553 -20.62 12.23 7.74
CA GLU A 553 -20.37 13.67 7.60
C GLU A 553 -20.00 14.29 8.94
N ASP A 554 -20.79 13.98 9.97
CA ASP A 554 -20.57 14.34 11.36
C ASP A 554 -20.46 13.09 12.24
N LEU A 555 -19.54 13.14 13.20
CA LEU A 555 -19.37 12.09 14.22
C LEU A 555 -19.01 12.74 15.54
N ASN A 556 -19.74 12.38 16.59
CA ASN A 556 -19.43 12.85 17.93
C ASN A 556 -18.08 12.31 18.43
N ALA A 557 -17.41 13.07 19.28
CA ALA A 557 -16.10 12.69 19.82
C ALA A 557 -16.14 11.39 20.63
N ASP A 558 -17.30 11.05 21.20
CA ASP A 558 -17.55 9.80 21.94
C ASP A 558 -18.01 8.64 21.04
N LEU A 559 -18.17 8.87 19.73
CA LEU A 559 -18.63 7.90 18.74
C LEU A 559 -19.99 7.26 19.10
N ARG A 560 -20.89 7.98 19.78
CA ARG A 560 -22.19 7.43 20.22
C ARG A 560 -23.07 6.88 19.09
N GLU A 561 -22.88 7.35 17.86
CA GLU A 561 -23.55 6.84 16.66
C GLU A 561 -23.21 5.37 16.38
N LEU A 562 -22.06 4.90 16.87
CA LEU A 562 -21.60 3.52 16.75
C LEU A 562 -22.08 2.61 17.89
N ASN A 563 -22.77 3.14 18.91
CA ASN A 563 -23.30 2.34 20.03
C ASN A 563 -24.08 1.09 19.58
N PRO A 564 -24.97 1.15 18.57
CA PRO A 564 -25.65 -0.06 18.07
C PRO A 564 -24.67 -1.13 17.56
N THR A 565 -23.59 -0.70 16.90
CA THR A 565 -22.55 -1.60 16.40
C THR A 565 -21.68 -2.14 17.53
N PHE A 566 -21.38 -1.33 18.55
CA PHE A 566 -20.63 -1.77 19.73
C PHE A 566 -21.40 -2.82 20.54
N GLU A 567 -22.71 -2.64 20.74
CA GLU A 567 -23.54 -3.65 21.39
C GLU A 567 -23.60 -4.94 20.57
N ARG A 568 -23.66 -4.85 19.23
CA ARG A 568 -23.58 -6.02 18.35
C ARG A 568 -22.27 -6.77 18.50
N LEU A 569 -21.13 -6.06 18.56
CA LEU A 569 -19.81 -6.65 18.79
C LEU A 569 -19.73 -7.36 20.14
N LYS A 570 -20.25 -6.72 21.19
CA LYS A 570 -20.30 -7.30 22.53
C LYS A 570 -21.11 -8.60 22.57
N ILE A 571 -22.28 -8.63 21.92
CA ILE A 571 -23.09 -9.84 21.80
C ILE A 571 -22.32 -10.94 21.03
N ALA A 572 -21.68 -10.59 19.93
CA ALA A 572 -20.90 -11.54 19.14
C ALA A 572 -19.69 -12.09 19.91
N ASP A 573 -19.02 -11.27 20.73
CA ASP A 573 -17.93 -11.72 21.61
C ASP A 573 -18.45 -12.68 22.70
N GLN A 574 -19.57 -12.35 23.36
CA GLN A 574 -20.20 -13.23 24.36
C GLN A 574 -20.63 -14.57 23.77
N TYR A 575 -21.17 -14.56 22.55
CA TYR A 575 -21.54 -15.80 21.85
C TYR A 575 -20.31 -16.66 21.53
N ASN A 576 -19.22 -16.04 21.06
CA ASN A 576 -17.98 -16.77 20.78
C ASN A 576 -17.35 -17.38 22.03
N GLU A 577 -17.33 -16.63 23.15
CA GLU A 577 -16.91 -17.15 24.45
C GLU A 577 -17.78 -18.34 24.89
N PHE A 578 -19.10 -18.24 24.72
CA PHE A 578 -20.03 -19.34 25.01
C PHE A 578 -19.72 -20.60 24.19
N ILE A 579 -19.40 -20.49 22.90
CA ILE A 579 -19.05 -21.66 22.06
C ILE A 579 -17.58 -22.09 22.18
N GLY A 580 -16.81 -21.48 23.08
CA GLY A 580 -15.41 -21.83 23.32
C GLY A 580 -14.43 -21.36 22.26
N ILE A 581 -14.80 -20.36 21.45
CA ILE A 581 -13.91 -19.72 20.47
C ILE A 581 -13.48 -18.37 21.04
N PRO A 582 -12.24 -18.20 21.52
CA PRO A 582 -11.76 -16.89 21.93
C PRO A 582 -11.75 -15.96 20.70
N SER A 583 -12.19 -14.72 20.87
CA SER A 583 -12.09 -13.74 19.79
C SER A 583 -10.62 -13.43 19.51
N PRO A 584 -10.09 -13.75 18.32
CA PRO A 584 -8.69 -13.50 18.01
C PRO A 584 -8.40 -12.00 17.95
N LYS A 585 -7.15 -11.63 18.19
CA LYS A 585 -6.63 -10.27 18.00
C LYS A 585 -6.17 -10.10 16.55
N THR A 586 -7.10 -10.17 15.60
CA THR A 586 -6.80 -9.95 14.18
C THR A 586 -6.33 -8.50 13.95
N TYR A 587 -5.55 -8.27 12.90
CA TYR A 587 -5.09 -6.91 12.55
C TYR A 587 -6.28 -5.93 12.37
N LEU A 588 -7.39 -6.41 11.78
CA LEU A 588 -8.60 -5.63 11.57
C LEU A 588 -9.26 -5.24 12.91
N ARG A 589 -9.33 -6.16 13.87
CA ARG A 589 -9.84 -5.87 15.22
C ARG A 589 -8.97 -4.86 15.93
N LEU A 590 -7.65 -5.05 15.89
CA LEU A 590 -6.70 -4.15 16.55
C LEU A 590 -6.75 -2.74 15.94
N ALA A 591 -6.82 -2.63 14.62
CA ALA A 591 -7.01 -1.36 13.91
C ALA A 591 -8.33 -0.68 14.30
N GLN A 592 -9.44 -1.43 14.35
CA GLN A 592 -10.73 -0.90 14.77
C GLN A 592 -10.70 -0.41 16.23
N GLN A 593 -10.13 -1.20 17.15
CA GLN A 593 -10.00 -0.81 18.56
C GLN A 593 -9.14 0.43 18.71
N ALA A 594 -8.05 0.53 17.95
CA ALA A 594 -7.20 1.71 17.92
C ALA A 594 -7.95 2.94 17.37
N ALA A 595 -8.71 2.78 16.29
CA ALA A 595 -9.52 3.86 15.73
C ALA A 595 -10.48 4.44 16.78
N VAL A 596 -11.24 3.58 17.45
CA VAL A 596 -12.18 4.00 18.51
C VAL A 596 -11.45 4.66 19.67
N LYS A 597 -10.38 4.03 20.17
CA LYS A 597 -9.62 4.52 21.33
C LYS A 597 -9.01 5.90 21.10
N TYR A 598 -8.47 6.14 19.91
CA TYR A 598 -7.70 7.36 19.61
C TYR A 598 -8.48 8.42 18.82
N TYR A 599 -9.76 8.17 18.49
CA TYR A 599 -10.59 9.12 17.73
C TYR A 599 -10.65 10.50 18.37
N ALA A 600 -11.14 10.59 19.61
CA ALA A 600 -11.33 11.87 20.29
C ALA A 600 -10.02 12.67 20.43
N SER A 601 -8.93 12.01 20.83
CA SER A 601 -7.62 12.65 20.97
C SER A 601 -7.04 13.05 19.61
N GLY A 602 -7.15 12.18 18.60
CA GLY A 602 -6.66 12.44 17.26
C GLY A 602 -7.35 13.63 16.61
N MET A 603 -8.68 13.68 16.68
CA MET A 603 -9.46 14.81 16.17
C MET A 603 -9.11 16.11 16.87
N ARG A 604 -8.95 16.09 18.19
CA ARG A 604 -8.56 17.28 18.97
C ARG A 604 -7.17 17.80 18.58
N GLU A 605 -6.23 16.90 18.35
CA GLU A 605 -4.82 17.27 18.13
C GLU A 605 -4.51 17.59 16.66
N PHE A 606 -5.15 16.91 15.70
CA PHE A 606 -4.73 16.93 14.29
C PHE A 606 -5.80 17.40 13.30
N SER A 607 -7.05 17.68 13.71
CA SER A 607 -8.09 18.17 12.79
C SER A 607 -7.67 19.43 12.02
N ARG A 608 -7.02 20.39 12.68
CA ARG A 608 -6.47 21.58 12.04
C ARG A 608 -5.40 21.24 11.00
N VAL A 609 -4.54 20.26 11.27
CA VAL A 609 -3.48 19.84 10.35
C VAL A 609 -4.08 19.32 9.05
N PHE A 610 -5.12 18.47 9.15
CA PHE A 610 -5.80 17.96 7.96
C PHE A 610 -6.61 19.04 7.24
N ALA A 611 -7.24 19.98 7.95
CA ALA A 611 -7.93 21.10 7.32
C ALA A 611 -6.99 21.97 6.45
N GLU A 612 -5.76 22.24 6.92
CA GLU A 612 -4.75 22.97 6.13
C GLU A 612 -4.22 22.13 4.95
N LEU A 613 -4.05 20.82 5.15
CA LEU A 613 -3.66 19.91 4.07
C LEU A 613 -4.73 19.86 2.96
N ASP A 614 -5.99 19.72 3.36
CA ASP A 614 -7.15 19.67 2.45
C ASP A 614 -7.24 20.95 1.62
N LYS A 615 -7.06 22.12 2.26
CA LYS A 615 -7.03 23.42 1.57
C LYS A 615 -6.00 23.45 0.44
N SER A 616 -4.82 22.87 0.65
CA SER A 616 -3.76 22.83 -0.37
C SER A 616 -3.97 21.75 -1.42
N ARG A 617 -4.56 20.61 -1.08
CA ARG A 617 -4.76 19.48 -2.01
C ARG A 617 -5.95 19.69 -2.92
N LEU A 618 -6.98 20.34 -2.40
CA LEU A 618 -8.27 20.52 -3.07
C LEU A 618 -8.41 21.94 -3.66
N GLU A 619 -7.32 22.72 -3.65
CA GLU A 619 -7.29 24.03 -4.29
C GLU A 619 -7.61 23.90 -5.79
N GLY A 620 -8.68 24.56 -6.23
CA GLY A 620 -9.13 24.55 -7.62
C GLY A 620 -10.19 23.50 -7.98
N TYR A 621 -10.60 22.65 -7.04
CA TYR A 621 -11.76 21.75 -7.21
C TYR A 621 -13.02 22.35 -6.60
N ASP A 622 -14.17 22.18 -7.26
CA ASP A 622 -15.46 22.61 -6.72
C ASP A 622 -15.97 21.61 -5.66
N GLU A 623 -16.73 22.07 -4.66
CA GLU A 623 -17.40 21.20 -3.68
C GLU A 623 -18.33 20.19 -4.37
N ALA A 624 -18.90 20.54 -5.52
CA ALA A 624 -19.72 19.63 -6.32
C ALA A 624 -18.91 18.47 -6.93
N GLU A 625 -17.64 18.69 -7.30
CA GLU A 625 -16.75 17.66 -7.87
C GLU A 625 -16.22 16.70 -6.80
N LEU A 626 -16.13 17.18 -5.56
CA LEU A 626 -15.67 16.42 -4.39
C LEU A 626 -16.78 15.62 -3.72
N LYS A 627 -18.05 16.00 -3.95
CA LYS A 627 -19.21 15.28 -3.44
C LYS A 627 -19.41 13.99 -4.22
N ILE A 628 -19.68 12.93 -3.47
CA ILE A 628 -20.01 11.62 -4.04
C ILE A 628 -21.37 11.73 -4.73
N ASN A 629 -21.40 11.55 -6.04
CA ASN A 629 -22.64 11.31 -6.76
C ASN A 629 -22.98 9.81 -6.65
N ALA A 630 -24.03 9.48 -5.89
CA ALA A 630 -24.45 8.11 -5.63
C ALA A 630 -24.82 7.34 -6.91
N GLU A 631 -25.53 7.98 -7.86
CA GLU A 631 -25.91 7.36 -9.13
C GLU A 631 -24.66 7.01 -9.96
N LYS A 632 -23.71 7.94 -10.03
CA LYS A 632 -22.44 7.73 -10.74
C LYS A 632 -21.58 6.62 -10.10
N VAL A 633 -21.59 6.50 -8.77
CA VAL A 633 -20.90 5.43 -8.04
C VAL A 633 -21.50 4.06 -8.38
N GLU A 634 -22.83 3.96 -8.42
CA GLU A 634 -23.52 2.73 -8.81
C GLU A 634 -23.21 2.34 -10.26
N ASP A 635 -23.22 3.31 -11.18
CA ASP A 635 -22.89 3.10 -12.60
C ASP A 635 -21.44 2.64 -12.81
N ASN A 636 -20.50 3.26 -12.10
CA ASN A 636 -19.07 2.87 -12.16
C ASN A 636 -18.87 1.44 -11.67
N LEU A 637 -19.53 1.05 -10.56
CA LEU A 637 -19.47 -0.31 -10.05
C LEU A 637 -20.12 -1.32 -11.03
N ALA A 638 -21.26 -0.96 -11.62
CA ALA A 638 -21.94 -1.81 -12.60
C ALA A 638 -21.08 -2.02 -13.86
N THR A 639 -20.51 -0.95 -14.41
CA THR A 639 -19.60 -1.01 -15.56
C THR A 639 -18.39 -1.90 -15.27
N TRP A 640 -17.79 -1.77 -14.07
CA TRP A 640 -16.67 -2.60 -13.67
C TRP A 640 -17.03 -4.08 -13.51
N LEU A 641 -18.27 -4.39 -13.09
CA LEU A 641 -18.77 -5.78 -12.99
C LEU A 641 -19.03 -6.40 -14.37
N ASP A 642 -19.39 -5.60 -15.37
CA ASP A 642 -19.72 -6.04 -16.73
C ASP A 642 -18.48 -6.25 -17.62
N GLU A 643 -17.34 -5.64 -17.29
CA GLU A 643 -16.03 -5.88 -17.92
C GLU A 643 -15.46 -7.29 -17.55
N ILE A 644 -16.14 -8.34 -18.01
CA ILE A 644 -15.73 -9.73 -17.85
C ILE A 644 -14.74 -10.11 -18.97
N ARG A 645 -13.46 -10.26 -18.62
CA ARG A 645 -12.59 -11.20 -19.30
C ARG A 645 -12.39 -12.40 -18.38
N LEU A 646 -12.81 -13.58 -18.85
CA LEU A 646 -12.42 -14.87 -18.27
C LEU A 646 -10.94 -15.10 -18.62
N ASP A 647 -10.04 -14.33 -18.00
CA ASP A 647 -8.61 -14.44 -18.25
C ASP A 647 -8.00 -15.59 -17.42
N ASP A 648 -7.04 -16.27 -18.03
CA ASP A 648 -6.49 -17.59 -17.70
C ASP A 648 -5.42 -17.61 -16.59
N GLY A 649 -5.48 -16.63 -15.67
CA GLY A 649 -4.71 -16.68 -14.43
C GLY A 649 -3.28 -16.13 -14.52
N THR A 650 -2.97 -15.25 -15.48
CA THR A 650 -1.74 -14.44 -15.43
C THR A 650 -2.05 -12.95 -15.26
N THR A 651 -2.01 -12.46 -14.02
CA THR A 651 -1.89 -11.03 -13.74
C THR A 651 -0.65 -10.78 -12.88
N GLU A 652 0.34 -10.10 -13.47
CA GLU A 652 1.51 -9.56 -12.78
C GLU A 652 1.11 -8.37 -11.89
N PRO A 653 1.67 -8.23 -10.67
CA PRO A 653 1.41 -7.07 -9.82
C PRO A 653 2.24 -5.87 -10.30
N THR A 654 1.61 -4.90 -10.96
CA THR A 654 2.24 -3.59 -11.23
C THR A 654 2.09 -2.66 -10.04
N THR A 655 2.96 -2.80 -9.05
CA THR A 655 3.24 -1.75 -8.06
C THR A 655 4.17 -0.70 -8.68
N GLN A 656 3.64 0.49 -8.98
CA GLN A 656 4.45 1.69 -9.20
C GLN A 656 3.95 2.81 -8.30
N ILE A 657 4.63 3.00 -7.17
CA ILE A 657 4.50 4.18 -6.31
C ILE A 657 5.12 5.37 -7.09
N ARG A 658 4.28 6.28 -7.57
CA ARG A 658 4.73 7.56 -8.15
C ARG A 658 4.33 8.71 -7.25
N ALA A 659 5.32 9.32 -6.60
CA ALA A 659 5.16 10.51 -5.80
C ALA A 659 4.99 11.75 -6.70
N HIS A 660 3.84 12.41 -6.64
CA HIS A 660 3.65 13.75 -7.20
C HIS A 660 4.03 14.82 -6.17
N THR A 661 5.01 15.66 -6.50
CA THR A 661 5.39 16.84 -5.71
C THR A 661 4.95 18.11 -6.43
N ASN A 662 3.90 18.78 -5.96
CA ASN A 662 3.58 20.16 -6.35
C ASN A 662 4.53 21.17 -5.65
N ARG A 663 4.85 22.25 -6.38
CA ARG A 663 6.06 23.09 -6.20
C ARG A 663 5.81 24.37 -5.40
N PRO A 664 6.65 24.66 -4.39
CA PRO A 664 7.15 26.01 -4.12
C PRO A 664 8.55 26.17 -4.71
N LYS A 665 8.73 27.23 -5.50
CA LYS A 665 9.97 27.58 -6.20
C LYS A 665 10.84 28.48 -5.32
N VAL A 666 12.02 27.98 -4.94
CA VAL A 666 13.25 28.74 -5.19
C VAL A 666 13.67 28.33 -6.60
N VAL A 667 13.76 29.29 -7.51
CA VAL A 667 13.99 29.03 -8.94
C VAL A 667 15.42 28.55 -9.14
N PHE A 668 15.62 27.22 -9.12
CA PHE A 668 16.61 26.58 -9.99
C PHE A 668 15.84 26.23 -11.26
N ASP A 669 16.21 26.83 -12.38
CA ASP A 669 15.47 26.76 -13.64
C ASP A 669 14.98 25.34 -13.97
N ASN A 670 13.75 25.26 -14.50
CA ASN A 670 13.08 24.02 -14.89
C ASN A 670 13.87 23.30 -16.01
N LEU A 671 14.91 22.57 -15.64
CA LEU A 671 15.69 21.77 -16.57
C LEU A 671 14.95 20.47 -16.91
N THR A 672 14.43 20.38 -18.13
CA THR A 672 13.77 19.18 -18.65
C THR A 672 14.81 18.11 -19.04
N LEU A 673 15.13 17.21 -18.11
CA LEU A 673 15.98 16.05 -18.35
C LEU A 673 15.17 14.84 -18.84
N TYR A 674 15.80 13.96 -19.62
CA TYR A 674 15.18 12.67 -19.93
C TYR A 674 15.07 11.82 -18.68
N ARG A 675 14.03 10.98 -18.61
CA ARG A 675 13.78 10.06 -17.50
C ARG A 675 14.10 8.62 -17.89
N CYS A 676 14.64 7.87 -16.94
CA CYS A 676 14.83 6.43 -17.09
C CYS A 676 13.46 5.75 -17.28
N SER A 677 13.34 4.91 -18.30
CA SER A 677 12.11 4.17 -18.62
C SER A 677 11.73 3.13 -17.55
N TRP A 678 12.67 2.78 -16.66
CA TRP A 678 12.41 1.89 -15.52
C TRP A 678 12.17 2.67 -14.22
N CYS A 679 13.21 3.32 -13.70
CA CYS A 679 13.17 3.94 -12.36
C CYS A 679 12.71 5.41 -12.35
N GLY A 680 12.36 6.00 -13.50
CA GLY A 680 11.85 7.37 -13.60
C GLY A 680 12.88 8.49 -13.33
N ASN A 681 14.11 8.14 -12.93
CA ASN A 681 15.14 9.10 -12.55
C ASN A 681 15.60 9.99 -13.73
N PRO A 682 15.75 11.31 -13.51
CA PRO A 682 16.19 12.24 -14.55
C PRO A 682 17.70 12.19 -14.78
N SER A 683 18.16 12.18 -16.04
CA SER A 683 19.57 12.38 -16.40
C SER A 683 19.75 12.90 -17.84
N ALA A 684 20.78 13.73 -18.03
CA ALA A 684 21.24 14.23 -19.32
C ALA A 684 21.92 13.13 -20.18
N ALA A 685 22.41 12.07 -19.54
CA ALA A 685 23.31 11.07 -20.11
C ALA A 685 22.76 9.63 -20.08
N LEU A 686 21.42 9.46 -20.03
CA LEU A 686 20.80 8.15 -20.13
C LEU A 686 21.19 7.40 -21.40
N LYS A 687 21.45 6.09 -21.26
CA LYS A 687 21.78 5.18 -22.37
C LYS A 687 20.50 4.84 -23.13
N LYS A 688 20.54 4.97 -24.46
CA LYS A 688 19.44 4.50 -25.31
C LYS A 688 19.46 2.98 -25.41
N CYS A 689 18.29 2.37 -25.57
CA CYS A 689 18.21 0.98 -26.03
C CYS A 689 18.91 0.85 -27.39
N SER A 690 19.84 -0.10 -27.52
CA SER A 690 20.62 -0.31 -28.75
C SER A 690 19.77 -0.77 -29.93
N LYS A 691 18.56 -1.29 -29.68
CA LYS A 691 17.67 -1.79 -30.73
C LYS A 691 16.70 -0.74 -31.23
N CYS A 692 15.84 -0.20 -30.37
CA CYS A 692 14.77 0.73 -30.77
C CYS A 692 15.14 2.21 -30.66
N GLU A 693 16.23 2.55 -29.96
CA GLU A 693 16.67 3.91 -29.64
C GLU A 693 15.68 4.85 -28.91
N LYS A 694 14.44 4.40 -28.69
CA LYS A 694 13.33 5.17 -28.11
C LYS A 694 13.37 5.18 -26.58
N THR A 695 13.58 4.01 -25.96
CA THR A 695 13.67 3.88 -24.49
C THR A 695 15.07 4.20 -23.97
N ARG A 696 15.13 4.66 -22.72
CA ARG A 696 16.37 5.18 -22.11
C ARG A 696 16.55 4.66 -20.69
N TYR A 697 17.77 4.29 -20.33
CA TYR A 697 18.10 3.67 -19.04
C TYR A 697 19.27 4.36 -18.35
N CYS A 698 19.27 4.36 -17.02
CA CYS A 698 20.45 4.76 -16.23
C CYS A 698 21.64 3.84 -16.56
N ASP A 699 21.39 2.52 -16.56
CA ASP A 699 22.38 1.48 -16.77
C ASP A 699 21.74 0.16 -17.28
N SER A 700 22.56 -0.89 -17.41
CA SER A 700 22.13 -2.24 -17.80
C SER A 700 21.29 -2.95 -16.73
N GLY A 701 21.31 -2.49 -15.47
CA GLY A 701 20.44 -3.00 -14.41
C GLY A 701 18.99 -2.57 -14.65
N CYS A 702 18.77 -1.26 -14.80
CA CYS A 702 17.47 -0.70 -15.16
C CYS A 702 16.91 -1.28 -16.47
N GLN A 703 17.78 -1.51 -17.46
CA GLN A 703 17.36 -2.15 -18.71
C GLN A 703 16.89 -3.59 -18.49
N ARG A 704 17.61 -4.39 -17.70
CA ARG A 704 17.23 -5.78 -17.41
C ARG A 704 15.90 -5.86 -16.69
N LEU A 705 15.68 -4.99 -15.70
CA LEU A 705 14.43 -4.96 -14.93
C LEU A 705 13.22 -4.58 -15.81
N HIS A 706 13.37 -3.62 -16.73
CA HIS A 706 12.31 -3.25 -17.67
C HIS A 706 12.17 -4.18 -18.89
N TRP A 707 13.08 -5.14 -19.08
CA TRP A 707 13.17 -5.90 -20.33
C TRP A 707 11.94 -6.78 -20.59
N SER A 708 11.35 -7.36 -19.55
CA SER A 708 10.13 -8.21 -19.66
C SER A 708 8.97 -7.48 -20.31
N GLU A 709 8.81 -6.19 -19.99
CA GLU A 709 7.81 -5.29 -20.54
C GLU A 709 8.26 -4.72 -21.89
N HIS A 710 9.46 -4.13 -21.93
CA HIS A 710 9.95 -3.41 -23.10
C HIS A 710 10.14 -4.31 -24.33
N LYS A 711 10.56 -5.58 -24.16
CA LYS A 711 10.82 -6.49 -25.29
C LYS A 711 9.61 -6.64 -26.21
N LYS A 712 8.39 -6.52 -25.66
CA LYS A 712 7.12 -6.63 -26.41
C LYS A 712 6.92 -5.47 -27.40
N THR A 713 7.52 -4.32 -27.13
CA THR A 713 7.36 -3.08 -27.92
C THR A 713 8.68 -2.60 -28.54
N CYS A 714 9.76 -3.39 -28.45
CA CYS A 714 11.09 -3.02 -28.91
C CYS A 714 11.27 -3.27 -30.42
N VAL A 715 10.83 -2.30 -31.22
CA VAL A 715 10.91 -2.28 -32.69
C VAL A 715 11.85 -1.15 -33.16
N GLN A 716 12.61 -1.40 -34.24
CA GLN A 716 13.51 -0.41 -34.86
C GLN A 716 12.73 0.79 -35.41
#